data_AF-A0A0Q4IG95-F1
#
_entry.id   AF-A0A0Q4IG95-F1
#
_cell.length_a   1.000
_cell.length_b   1.000
_cell.length_c   1.000
_cell.angle_alpha   90.00
_cell.angle_beta   90.00
_cell.angle_gamma   90.00
#
_symmetry.space_group_name_H-M   'P 1'
#
loop_
_entity.id
_entity.type
_entity.pdbx_description
1 polymer ?
#
loop_
_entity_poly.entity_id
_entity_poly.type
_entity_poly.pdbx_seq_one_letter_code
_entity_poly.pdbx_strand_id
1 'polypeptide(L)'
;MGHWLASEREGQEAGVLTRFDAAYWTVDFPRPMMASVVTTAPDALRVDCVFYRRDDLAGLIWAAEDRHDHPLLRYATDRDFRGCRLSFRWRSGGVRPLDAVHGPVLTIEGRDASGAARAWYVRLWNYAVGSPEDAVVAIDFADVDGGFLLPGEADPVWAGDVDRMFVSLVPPGYDAGDAPLAAPAEGWVELSDIRCEGPGSVLAVGDVVVPEHGLGICSGYDDSYHLTPARLLHNALRLGYRGDIVHYVGMSHYFRLERAGDGLFVSLAGGALNVGCAAWHRDFAARALALGYGVIWSLSYELFDAHCRGDWKQRASDGSPALTGWVPPSTLLSPAHPGAMAYLQAVARAFVGLGVAAGLVARFQVGEPWWWVTPGHRICLYDAAAKVALGGDPVVIDDVRGELDAARRDLLDRAGALLAASTAALVAAARAAGAVQVLLLAYLPTILDPAAPEVKRANLPVGWAQPAFDVLQLEDYDWAATGNVGASVRAVAAAEARLGYPVEEQQYFAGFVLRPEDRGQWSAIVAAAQRARARGVAGVFLWALPQVLRDGLIWFDEEDGVEAFDDVRFPLALGAQAEVIPETQTTIAAGAGGAEVRGIGWAEPRTRYDVAPGVRSQEDVAVLLAFFRARLGPARGFRLQDPFDHATGDPVGPLDVALGVGDGATTRFPLVKRYGAMVRRITRPVAGSVRVSVGGVETQGFTVEPGGFVLLDAAPGPGVAVAAGFGFDVPVRFAEDRLQVARTTHGAAEAVSVPLIELREP
;
A
#
# COMPACT_ATOMS: atom_id res chain seq x y z
N MET A 1 -13.78 0.06 14.03
CA MET A 1 -12.89 0.76 13.06
C MET A 1 -11.64 -0.08 12.98
N GLY A 2 -11.55 -0.95 11.98
CA GLY A 2 -10.45 -1.91 11.83
C GLY A 2 -9.12 -1.32 11.35
N HIS A 3 -8.97 0.00 11.17
CA HIS A 3 -7.69 0.60 10.77
C HIS A 3 -7.43 1.98 11.39
N TRP A 4 -6.16 2.40 11.37
CA TRP A 4 -5.70 3.72 11.81
C TRP A 4 -4.49 4.16 10.98
N LEU A 5 -4.26 5.48 10.88
CA LEU A 5 -3.09 6.08 10.22
C LEU A 5 -2.21 6.79 11.26
N ALA A 6 -1.15 6.12 11.71
CA ALA A 6 -0.21 6.66 12.68
C ALA A 6 0.75 7.69 12.04
N SER A 7 0.90 8.86 12.66
CA SER A 7 1.93 9.83 12.28
C SER A 7 3.20 9.74 13.13
N GLU A 8 3.05 9.24 14.36
CA GLU A 8 4.14 9.06 15.33
C GLU A 8 3.72 8.08 16.43
N ARG A 9 4.64 7.80 17.35
CA ARG A 9 4.32 7.10 18.60
C ARG A 9 3.73 8.09 19.60
N GLU A 10 2.56 7.77 20.14
CA GLU A 10 1.84 8.49 21.19
C GLU A 10 1.75 7.61 22.47
N GLY A 11 2.91 7.17 22.97
CA GLY A 11 3.00 6.35 24.18
C GLY A 11 3.02 4.83 23.97
N GLN A 12 3.07 4.37 22.71
CA GLN A 12 3.33 2.95 22.41
C GLN A 12 4.77 2.56 22.82
N GLU A 13 4.98 1.25 23.01
CA GLU A 13 6.25 0.68 23.48
C GLU A 13 7.45 1.07 22.59
N ALA A 14 8.57 1.31 23.26
CA ALA A 14 9.85 1.63 22.65
C ALA A 14 10.94 0.70 23.19
N GLY A 15 11.81 0.26 22.30
CA GLY A 15 13.01 -0.49 22.59
C GLY A 15 14.27 0.36 22.45
N VAL A 16 15.40 -0.34 22.36
CA VAL A 16 16.72 0.27 22.13
C VAL A 16 17.39 -0.36 20.91
N LEU A 17 18.07 0.47 20.13
CA LEU A 17 18.83 0.11 18.94
C LEU A 17 20.27 0.60 19.12
N THR A 18 21.26 -0.24 18.83
CA THR A 18 22.64 0.24 18.73
C THR A 18 22.78 1.07 17.46
N ARG A 19 23.29 2.30 17.57
CA ARG A 19 23.56 3.15 16.41
C ARG A 19 24.53 2.43 15.47
N PHE A 20 24.31 2.56 14.16
CA PHE A 20 25.00 1.80 13.11
C PHE A 20 24.62 0.31 13.01
N ASP A 21 23.49 -0.11 13.58
CA ASP A 21 22.95 -1.46 13.39
C ASP A 21 22.89 -1.86 11.90
N ALA A 22 23.37 -3.06 11.61
CA ALA A 22 23.56 -3.57 10.26
C ALA A 22 22.28 -3.57 9.41
N ALA A 23 21.11 -3.78 10.03
CA ALA A 23 19.83 -3.84 9.31
C ALA A 23 19.37 -2.48 8.78
N TYR A 24 19.85 -1.38 9.37
CA TYR A 24 19.34 -0.03 9.14
C TYR A 24 20.17 0.81 8.17
N TRP A 25 21.30 0.28 7.70
CA TRP A 25 22.04 0.85 6.59
C TRP A 25 21.26 0.71 5.28
N THR A 26 21.42 1.69 4.39
CA THR A 26 20.81 1.69 3.06
C THR A 26 21.87 1.83 1.97
N VAL A 27 21.50 1.56 0.73
CA VAL A 27 22.36 1.80 -0.43
C VAL A 27 21.65 2.68 -1.45
N ASP A 28 22.37 3.66 -2.02
CA ASP A 28 21.87 4.50 -3.11
C ASP A 28 22.94 4.61 -4.20
N PHE A 29 22.51 4.75 -5.46
CA PHE A 29 23.39 4.79 -6.62
C PHE A 29 22.68 5.37 -7.87
N PRO A 30 23.42 6.01 -8.78
CA PRO A 30 22.88 6.39 -10.08
C PRO A 30 22.75 5.15 -10.99
N ARG A 31 21.66 5.03 -11.74
CA ARG A 31 21.61 4.06 -12.87
C ARG A 31 22.60 4.51 -13.96
N PRO A 32 23.26 3.59 -14.69
CA PRO A 32 22.88 2.18 -14.88
C PRO A 32 23.55 1.19 -13.91
N MET A 33 24.42 1.63 -12.99
CA MET A 33 24.94 0.71 -11.97
C MET A 33 23.81 0.20 -11.09
N MET A 34 24.05 -0.96 -10.47
CA MET A 34 23.12 -1.61 -9.56
C MET A 34 23.86 -2.00 -8.29
N ALA A 35 23.22 -1.83 -7.14
CA ALA A 35 23.72 -2.35 -5.88
C ALA A 35 22.57 -2.80 -4.96
N SER A 36 22.91 -3.59 -3.96
CA SER A 36 21.99 -3.98 -2.88
C SER A 36 22.75 -4.15 -1.59
N VAL A 37 22.07 -4.01 -0.45
CA VAL A 37 22.62 -4.29 0.87
C VAL A 37 21.85 -5.43 1.56
N VAL A 38 22.57 -6.33 2.22
CA VAL A 38 22.01 -7.43 3.01
C VAL A 38 22.72 -7.51 4.37
N THR A 39 22.04 -8.06 5.37
CA THR A 39 22.69 -8.40 6.66
C THR A 39 23.20 -9.83 6.62
N THR A 40 24.44 -10.04 7.06
CA THR A 40 25.09 -11.36 7.11
C THR A 40 25.22 -11.89 8.54
N ALA A 41 25.15 -11.01 9.53
CA ALA A 41 25.06 -11.29 10.97
C ALA A 41 24.37 -10.11 11.68
N PRO A 42 24.05 -10.20 12.99
CA PRO A 42 23.48 -9.06 13.73
C PRO A 42 24.37 -7.80 13.70
N ASP A 43 25.68 -7.98 13.64
CA ASP A 43 26.70 -6.92 13.60
C ASP A 43 27.47 -6.90 12.27
N ALA A 44 26.87 -7.44 11.19
CA ALA A 44 27.51 -7.47 9.88
C ALA A 44 26.54 -7.27 8.71
N LEU A 45 27.01 -6.54 7.70
CA LEU A 45 26.33 -6.31 6.43
C LEU A 45 27.27 -6.53 5.25
N ARG A 46 26.66 -6.74 4.08
CA ARG A 46 27.35 -6.85 2.80
C ARG A 46 26.64 -6.02 1.74
N VAL A 47 27.42 -5.32 0.93
CA VAL A 47 26.98 -4.64 -0.28
C VAL A 47 27.58 -5.36 -1.49
N ASP A 48 26.76 -5.69 -2.47
CA ASP A 48 27.18 -6.19 -3.78
C ASP A 48 26.82 -5.16 -4.85
N CYS A 49 27.75 -4.86 -5.75
CA CYS A 49 27.67 -3.80 -6.77
C CYS A 49 27.96 -4.34 -8.17
N VAL A 50 27.32 -3.73 -9.18
CA VAL A 50 27.64 -3.89 -10.60
C VAL A 50 27.79 -2.53 -11.24
N PHE A 51 28.97 -2.28 -11.79
CA PHE A 51 29.37 -1.03 -12.42
C PHE A 51 29.43 -1.18 -13.95
N TYR A 52 29.08 -0.12 -14.67
CA TYR A 52 29.10 -0.03 -16.13
C TYR A 52 29.86 1.19 -16.65
N ARG A 53 30.11 2.21 -15.83
CA ARG A 53 30.82 3.46 -16.17
C ARG A 53 31.94 3.74 -15.17
N ARG A 54 32.88 4.59 -15.57
CA ARG A 54 34.04 4.98 -14.74
C ARG A 54 33.71 6.02 -13.67
N ASP A 55 32.57 6.67 -13.74
CA ASP A 55 32.04 7.60 -12.75
C ASP A 55 31.00 6.97 -11.82
N ASP A 56 30.66 5.70 -12.02
CA ASP A 56 29.71 4.99 -11.17
C ASP A 56 30.17 5.00 -9.69
N LEU A 57 29.23 5.28 -8.79
CA LEU A 57 29.44 5.37 -7.35
C LEU A 57 28.21 4.88 -6.60
N ALA A 58 28.36 3.85 -5.77
CA ALA A 58 27.37 3.49 -4.77
C ALA A 58 27.72 4.14 -3.42
N GLY A 59 26.70 4.58 -2.70
CA GLY A 59 26.83 5.05 -1.32
C GLY A 59 26.20 4.04 -0.37
N LEU A 60 26.99 3.49 0.56
CA LEU A 60 26.47 2.79 1.74
C LEU A 60 26.16 3.82 2.84
N ILE A 61 24.90 4.00 3.18
CA ILE A 61 24.39 5.17 3.90
C ILE A 61 23.89 4.80 5.30
N TRP A 62 24.29 5.58 6.30
CA TRP A 62 23.63 5.68 7.60
C TRP A 62 22.99 7.07 7.72
N ALA A 63 21.66 7.14 7.87
CA ALA A 63 20.95 8.39 8.10
C ALA A 63 20.77 8.66 9.60
N ALA A 64 20.75 9.94 10.00
CA ALA A 64 20.40 10.32 11.37
C ALA A 64 18.90 10.24 11.64
N GLU A 65 18.08 10.32 10.59
CA GLU A 65 16.63 10.22 10.62
C GLU A 65 16.17 8.98 9.86
N ASP A 66 15.30 8.19 10.50
CA ASP A 66 14.63 7.08 9.84
C ASP A 66 13.38 7.56 9.09
N ARG A 67 13.45 7.47 7.76
CA ARG A 67 12.36 7.81 6.83
C ARG A 67 11.75 6.60 6.12
N HIS A 68 12.21 5.40 6.43
CA HIS A 68 11.87 4.19 5.69
C HIS A 68 10.94 3.27 6.48
N ASP A 69 11.12 3.19 7.80
CA ASP A 69 10.26 2.37 8.64
C ASP A 69 8.92 3.05 8.91
N HIS A 70 7.93 2.24 9.26
CA HIS A 70 6.65 2.73 9.74
C HIS A 70 6.85 3.72 10.92
N PRO A 71 6.06 4.81 11.05
CA PRO A 71 6.18 5.78 12.14
C PRO A 71 6.21 5.19 13.55
N LEU A 72 5.56 4.04 13.74
CA LEU A 72 5.55 3.30 15.01
C LEU A 72 6.81 2.46 15.24
N LEU A 73 7.62 2.16 14.23
CA LEU A 73 8.77 1.26 14.28
C LEU A 73 10.12 1.97 14.10
N ARG A 74 10.11 3.14 13.46
CA ARG A 74 11.31 3.93 13.17
C ARG A 74 12.16 4.25 14.41
N TYR A 75 13.49 4.27 14.26
CA TYR A 75 14.37 4.77 15.32
C TYR A 75 14.24 6.29 15.51
N ALA A 76 14.59 6.75 16.71
CA ALA A 76 14.55 8.17 17.06
C ALA A 76 15.63 8.95 16.31
N THR A 77 15.25 10.10 15.75
CA THR A 77 16.20 11.01 15.10
C THR A 77 17.16 11.58 16.14
N ASP A 78 18.45 11.29 15.97
CA ASP A 78 19.52 11.89 16.76
C ASP A 78 20.68 12.27 15.84
N ARG A 79 20.98 13.57 15.81
CA ARG A 79 21.92 14.21 14.87
C ARG A 79 23.27 14.48 15.52
N ASP A 80 23.41 14.28 16.83
CA ASP A 80 24.66 14.46 17.53
C ASP A 80 25.41 13.12 17.58
N PHE A 81 26.58 13.09 16.95
CA PHE A 81 27.48 11.94 16.90
C PHE A 81 28.75 12.20 17.71
N ARG A 82 28.95 13.37 18.31
CA ARG A 82 30.23 13.76 18.96
C ARG A 82 30.68 12.82 20.08
N GLY A 83 29.74 12.12 20.73
CA GLY A 83 30.04 11.13 21.76
C GLY A 83 30.20 9.70 21.25
N CYS A 84 30.03 9.45 19.95
CA CYS A 84 30.06 8.12 19.35
C CYS A 84 31.48 7.71 18.92
N ARG A 85 31.79 6.43 19.11
CA ARG A 85 32.97 5.77 18.53
C ARG A 85 32.52 4.58 17.71
N LEU A 86 32.71 4.65 16.40
CA LEU A 86 32.35 3.57 15.46
C LEU A 86 33.59 2.73 15.15
N SER A 87 33.46 1.41 15.27
CA SER A 87 34.46 0.47 14.76
C SER A 87 33.81 -0.67 13.98
N PHE A 88 34.50 -1.15 12.96
CA PHE A 88 34.09 -2.32 12.17
C PHE A 88 35.30 -2.90 11.44
N ARG A 89 35.23 -4.19 11.11
CA ARG A 89 36.14 -4.81 10.15
C ARG A 89 35.60 -4.64 8.74
N TRP A 90 36.38 -3.99 7.90
CA TRP A 90 36.17 -3.84 6.47
C TRP A 90 36.79 -5.02 5.72
N ARG A 91 36.03 -5.61 4.79
CA ARG A 91 36.55 -6.49 3.74
C ARG A 91 35.98 -6.09 2.39
N SER A 92 36.78 -6.14 1.32
CA SER A 92 36.30 -5.75 -0.01
C SER A 92 36.98 -6.49 -1.15
N GLY A 93 36.33 -6.51 -2.31
CA GLY A 93 36.92 -6.96 -3.58
C GLY A 93 36.16 -6.41 -4.78
N GLY A 94 36.85 -6.18 -5.91
CA GLY A 94 36.21 -5.64 -7.12
C GLY A 94 35.71 -4.18 -7.00
N VAL A 95 36.11 -3.48 -5.94
CA VAL A 95 36.00 -2.03 -5.75
C VAL A 95 37.40 -1.46 -5.52
N ARG A 96 37.59 -0.13 -5.55
CA ARG A 96 38.88 0.44 -5.17
C ARG A 96 39.21 0.15 -3.69
N PRO A 97 40.46 -0.22 -3.36
CA PRO A 97 40.86 -0.50 -1.99
C PRO A 97 40.94 0.78 -1.14
N LEU A 98 40.93 0.62 0.19
CA LEU A 98 40.90 1.73 1.16
C LEU A 98 42.03 2.76 0.95
N ASP A 99 43.24 2.30 0.63
CA ASP A 99 44.42 3.13 0.50
C ASP A 99 44.52 3.87 -0.85
N ALA A 100 43.68 3.53 -1.83
CA ALA A 100 43.76 4.13 -3.15
C ALA A 100 43.34 5.62 -3.15
N VAL A 101 43.85 6.36 -4.14
CA VAL A 101 43.23 7.64 -4.56
C VAL A 101 41.80 7.33 -5.02
N HIS A 102 40.80 8.11 -4.61
CA HIS A 102 39.37 7.79 -4.80
C HIS A 102 38.95 6.41 -4.24
N GLY A 103 39.68 5.86 -3.27
CA GLY A 103 39.18 4.74 -2.47
C GLY A 103 37.97 5.15 -1.62
N PRO A 104 37.40 4.23 -0.84
CA PRO A 104 36.26 4.51 0.03
C PRO A 104 36.48 5.72 0.95
N VAL A 105 35.57 6.68 0.85
CA VAL A 105 35.50 7.90 1.68
C VAL A 105 34.19 7.89 2.44
N LEU A 106 34.27 8.12 3.75
CA LEU A 106 33.10 8.44 4.56
C LEU A 106 32.80 9.93 4.39
N THR A 107 31.75 10.23 3.64
CA THR A 107 31.22 11.59 3.51
C THR A 107 30.22 11.81 4.63
N ILE A 108 30.44 12.86 5.43
CA ILE A 108 29.54 13.27 6.53
C ILE A 108 28.87 14.56 6.09
N GLU A 109 27.54 14.55 5.98
CA GLU A 109 26.75 15.71 5.57
C GLU A 109 25.92 16.22 6.74
N GLY A 110 25.89 17.53 6.96
CA GLY A 110 25.13 18.12 8.04
C GLY A 110 25.26 19.65 8.06
N ARG A 111 25.28 20.21 9.26
CA ARG A 111 25.62 21.61 9.51
C ARG A 111 26.93 21.69 10.27
N ASP A 112 27.62 22.83 10.28
CA ASP A 112 28.77 23.06 11.16
C ASP A 112 28.33 23.68 12.51
N ALA A 113 29.29 24.01 13.38
CA ALA A 113 29.03 24.61 14.69
C ALA A 113 28.26 25.95 14.64
N SER A 114 28.25 26.64 13.50
CA SER A 114 27.49 27.87 13.28
C SER A 114 26.09 27.63 12.70
N GLY A 115 25.76 26.37 12.39
CA GLY A 115 24.52 25.97 11.73
C GLY A 115 24.57 26.06 10.19
N ALA A 116 25.73 26.28 9.58
CA ALA A 116 25.87 26.36 8.13
C ALA A 116 26.00 24.96 7.51
N ALA A 117 25.25 24.67 6.44
CA ALA A 117 25.33 23.37 5.76
C ALA A 117 26.75 23.07 5.28
N ARG A 118 27.26 21.88 5.58
CA ARG A 118 28.64 21.47 5.29
C ARG A 118 28.73 19.96 5.05
N ALA A 119 29.68 19.57 4.21
CA ALA A 119 30.09 18.19 4.02
C ALA A 119 31.58 18.04 4.37
N TRP A 120 31.94 16.95 5.05
CA TRP A 120 33.31 16.55 5.33
C TRP A 120 33.64 15.23 4.66
N TYR A 121 34.89 15.07 4.23
CA TYR A 121 35.36 13.90 3.50
C TYR A 121 36.45 13.19 4.31
N VAL A 122 36.06 12.12 4.99
CA VAL A 122 36.92 11.34 5.88
C VAL A 122 37.44 10.13 5.11
N ARG A 123 38.74 10.10 4.83
CA ARG A 123 39.39 8.95 4.20
C ARG A 123 39.53 7.81 5.21
N LEU A 124 38.79 6.72 5.01
CA LEU A 124 38.74 5.60 5.96
C LEU A 124 40.11 4.98 6.26
N TRP A 125 41.01 4.94 5.27
CA TRP A 125 42.36 4.39 5.44
C TRP A 125 43.20 5.10 6.50
N ASN A 126 42.96 6.39 6.75
CA ASN A 126 43.67 7.14 7.79
C ASN A 126 43.32 6.64 9.20
N TYR A 127 42.24 5.87 9.33
CA TYR A 127 41.70 5.31 10.56
C TYR A 127 41.66 3.78 10.54
N ALA A 128 42.38 3.15 9.61
CA ALA A 128 42.38 1.71 9.39
C ALA A 128 43.67 1.04 9.86
N VAL A 129 43.56 -0.15 10.43
CA VAL A 129 44.68 -1.04 10.77
C VAL A 129 44.48 -2.38 10.07
N GLY A 130 45.41 -2.73 9.17
CA GLY A 130 45.36 -3.96 8.39
C GLY A 130 45.88 -3.77 6.97
N SER A 131 45.27 -4.47 6.03
CA SER A 131 45.55 -4.35 4.59
C SER A 131 44.48 -3.49 3.90
N PRO A 132 44.75 -2.94 2.70
CA PRO A 132 43.78 -2.09 2.01
C PRO A 132 42.42 -2.73 1.67
N GLU A 133 42.34 -4.06 1.68
CA GLU A 133 41.13 -4.83 1.39
C GLU A 133 40.61 -5.64 2.59
N ASP A 134 41.33 -5.66 3.72
CA ASP A 134 40.94 -6.31 4.97
C ASP A 134 41.59 -5.55 6.14
N ALA A 135 40.83 -4.68 6.79
CA ALA A 135 41.30 -3.83 7.87
C ALA A 135 40.22 -3.56 8.92
N VAL A 136 40.64 -3.28 10.15
CA VAL A 136 39.75 -2.74 11.18
C VAL A 136 39.79 -1.22 11.08
N VAL A 137 38.64 -0.60 10.87
CA VAL A 137 38.46 0.85 10.84
C VAL A 137 37.88 1.30 12.18
N ALA A 138 38.45 2.35 12.79
CA ALA A 138 37.98 2.91 14.06
C ALA A 138 37.92 4.45 14.01
N ILE A 139 36.72 5.01 14.14
CA ILE A 139 36.44 6.45 14.02
C ILE A 139 35.91 6.96 15.37
N ASP A 140 36.62 7.92 15.97
CA ASP A 140 36.15 8.70 17.12
C ASP A 140 35.57 10.03 16.61
N PHE A 141 34.24 10.19 16.65
CA PHE A 141 33.59 11.39 16.12
C PHE A 141 33.84 12.66 16.94
N ALA A 142 34.46 12.54 18.12
CA ALA A 142 34.93 13.69 18.88
C ALA A 142 36.15 14.37 18.23
N ASP A 143 37.01 13.58 17.58
CA ASP A 143 38.35 13.98 17.16
C ASP A 143 38.67 13.60 15.70
N VAL A 144 37.65 13.28 14.88
CA VAL A 144 37.85 12.86 13.49
C VAL A 144 38.14 14.06 12.58
N ASP A 145 39.23 13.94 11.82
CA ASP A 145 39.62 14.86 10.75
C ASP A 145 39.29 14.29 9.36
N GLY A 146 38.75 15.12 8.50
CA GLY A 146 38.74 14.92 7.06
C GLY A 146 40.08 15.23 6.41
N GLY A 147 40.23 14.89 5.12
CA GLY A 147 41.45 15.14 4.34
C GLY A 147 42.14 13.86 3.85
N PHE A 148 43.02 13.98 2.84
CA PHE A 148 43.71 12.83 2.26
C PHE A 148 45.01 12.52 3.01
N LEU A 149 45.87 13.53 3.23
CA LEU A 149 47.14 13.42 3.95
C LEU A 149 47.09 14.03 5.35
N LEU A 150 46.85 13.20 6.37
CA LEU A 150 46.87 13.64 7.77
C LEU A 150 48.28 13.59 8.38
N PRO A 151 48.64 14.53 9.28
CA PRO A 151 47.82 15.67 9.74
C PRO A 151 47.89 16.93 8.83
N GLY A 152 48.62 16.89 7.71
CA GLY A 152 48.91 18.07 6.88
C GLY A 152 47.70 18.73 6.22
N GLU A 153 46.65 17.96 5.93
CA GLU A 153 45.40 18.40 5.29
C GLU A 153 44.19 18.25 6.23
N ALA A 154 44.43 18.18 7.55
CA ALA A 154 43.37 17.95 8.53
C ALA A 154 42.25 19.00 8.39
N ASP A 155 41.04 18.52 8.13
CA ASP A 155 39.81 19.31 8.17
C ASP A 155 38.89 18.77 9.28
N PRO A 156 38.95 19.35 10.50
CA PRO A 156 38.20 18.83 11.63
C PRO A 156 36.69 18.73 11.37
N VAL A 157 36.15 17.55 11.63
CA VAL A 157 34.71 17.29 11.49
C VAL A 157 33.99 17.81 12.72
N TRP A 158 32.95 18.60 12.49
CA TRP A 158 31.98 18.88 13.54
C TRP A 158 30.82 17.89 13.42
N ALA A 159 30.74 16.92 14.33
CA ALA A 159 29.75 15.85 14.28
C ALA A 159 28.49 16.12 15.13
N GLY A 160 28.18 17.39 15.41
CA GLY A 160 27.11 17.78 16.35
C GLY A 160 25.70 17.86 15.75
N ASP A 161 25.58 17.96 14.43
CA ASP A 161 24.31 18.00 13.70
C ASP A 161 24.52 17.45 12.29
N VAL A 162 24.52 16.12 12.20
CA VAL A 162 24.70 15.32 10.98
C VAL A 162 23.32 14.92 10.43
N ASP A 163 23.12 15.07 9.12
CA ASP A 163 21.97 14.54 8.38
C ASP A 163 22.15 13.06 8.06
N ARG A 164 23.30 12.73 7.48
CA ARG A 164 23.65 11.36 7.07
C ARG A 164 25.16 11.22 6.90
N MET A 165 25.60 9.98 6.90
CA MET A 165 26.96 9.57 6.55
C MET A 165 26.87 8.55 5.42
N PHE A 166 27.76 8.61 4.44
CA PHE A 166 27.83 7.56 3.43
C PHE A 166 29.25 7.20 3.04
N VAL A 167 29.50 5.90 2.87
CA VAL A 167 30.78 5.36 2.38
C VAL A 167 30.68 5.15 0.88
N SER A 168 31.56 5.80 0.12
CA SER A 168 31.61 5.67 -1.34
C SER A 168 32.24 4.36 -1.79
N LEU A 169 31.60 3.69 -2.75
CA LEU A 169 32.06 2.47 -3.39
C LEU A 169 32.15 2.70 -4.89
N VAL A 170 33.35 2.56 -5.46
CA VAL A 170 33.63 2.89 -6.87
C VAL A 170 34.33 1.74 -7.58
N PRO A 171 34.19 1.60 -8.92
CA PRO A 171 34.85 0.53 -9.66
C PRO A 171 36.37 0.69 -9.65
N PRO A 172 37.16 -0.39 -9.84
CA PRO A 172 38.62 -0.33 -9.86
C PRO A 172 39.19 0.68 -10.87
N GLY A 173 38.48 0.91 -11.98
CA GLY A 173 38.85 1.85 -13.03
C GLY A 173 38.31 3.27 -12.86
N TYR A 174 37.84 3.66 -11.66
CA TYR A 174 37.26 4.99 -11.44
C TYR A 174 38.26 6.12 -11.69
N ASP A 175 37.86 7.08 -12.52
CA ASP A 175 38.62 8.30 -12.86
C ASP A 175 37.75 9.57 -12.85
N ALA A 176 36.53 9.48 -12.32
CA ALA A 176 35.49 10.52 -12.36
C ALA A 176 35.06 10.95 -13.78
N GLY A 177 35.55 10.28 -14.83
CA GLY A 177 35.09 10.45 -16.20
C GLY A 177 33.83 9.64 -16.47
N ASP A 178 32.96 10.15 -17.33
CA ASP A 178 31.68 9.52 -17.67
C ASP A 178 31.81 8.36 -18.69
N ALA A 179 33.03 7.98 -19.04
CA ALA A 179 33.30 6.96 -20.04
C ALA A 179 32.80 5.57 -19.58
N PRO A 180 32.31 4.72 -20.51
CA PRO A 180 31.94 3.36 -20.18
C PRO A 180 33.16 2.54 -19.74
N LEU A 181 32.92 1.55 -18.89
CA LEU A 181 33.91 0.49 -18.61
C LEU A 181 34.05 -0.42 -19.83
N ALA A 182 35.24 -1.04 -19.98
CA ALA A 182 35.50 -1.98 -21.07
C ALA A 182 34.61 -3.22 -21.00
N ALA A 183 34.25 -3.64 -19.80
CA ALA A 183 33.23 -4.63 -19.49
C ALA A 183 32.55 -4.24 -18.16
N PRO A 184 31.32 -4.70 -17.90
CA PRO A 184 30.71 -4.54 -16.58
C PRO A 184 31.63 -5.12 -15.49
N ALA A 185 31.78 -4.39 -14.39
CA ALA A 185 32.61 -4.82 -13.26
C ALA A 185 31.71 -5.13 -12.05
N GLU A 186 31.93 -6.26 -11.41
CA GLU A 186 31.26 -6.63 -10.17
C GLU A 186 32.19 -6.39 -8.99
N GLY A 187 31.65 -5.86 -7.89
CA GLY A 187 32.40 -5.57 -6.67
C GLY A 187 31.56 -5.80 -5.44
N TRP A 188 32.21 -5.91 -4.29
CA TRP A 188 31.55 -6.10 -3.01
C TRP A 188 32.34 -5.50 -1.86
N VAL A 189 31.60 -5.15 -0.81
CA VAL A 189 32.12 -4.69 0.48
C VAL A 189 31.35 -5.38 1.59
N GLU A 190 32.06 -5.76 2.65
CA GLU A 190 31.49 -6.28 3.88
C GLU A 190 32.00 -5.46 5.07
N LEU A 191 31.07 -5.03 5.92
CA LEU A 191 31.35 -4.47 7.24
C LEU A 191 30.91 -5.53 8.24
N SER A 192 31.83 -6.02 9.06
CA SER A 192 31.57 -7.00 10.11
C SER A 192 32.09 -6.49 11.45
N ASP A 193 31.70 -7.12 12.56
CA ASP A 193 32.04 -6.68 13.90
C ASP A 193 31.69 -5.20 14.14
N ILE A 194 30.55 -4.73 13.59
CA ILE A 194 30.12 -3.33 13.71
C ILE A 194 29.78 -3.02 15.17
N ARG A 195 30.45 -2.02 15.74
CA ARG A 195 30.27 -1.59 17.13
C ARG A 195 30.25 -0.08 17.23
N CYS A 196 29.30 0.43 18.00
CA CYS A 196 29.24 1.84 18.38
C CYS A 196 29.30 1.96 19.90
N GLU A 197 30.22 2.78 20.40
CA GLU A 197 30.42 3.03 21.84
C GLU A 197 30.27 4.51 22.18
N GLY A 198 30.13 4.81 23.48
CA GLY A 198 30.08 6.17 24.02
C GLY A 198 28.68 6.78 24.10
N PRO A 199 28.55 8.00 24.66
CA PRO A 199 27.26 8.70 24.76
C PRO A 199 26.65 8.96 23.38
N GLY A 200 25.45 8.42 23.12
CA GLY A 200 24.78 8.50 21.81
C GLY A 200 24.84 7.21 20.97
N SER A 201 25.59 6.19 21.43
CA SER A 201 25.67 4.88 20.75
C SER A 201 24.36 4.07 20.77
N VAL A 202 23.36 4.49 21.54
CA VAL A 202 22.06 3.83 21.67
C VAL A 202 20.95 4.81 21.28
N LEU A 203 20.08 4.39 20.38
CA LEU A 203 18.89 5.11 19.95
C LEU A 203 17.65 4.45 20.53
N ALA A 204 16.63 5.25 20.86
CA ALA A 204 15.30 4.69 21.07
C ALA A 204 14.73 4.20 19.73
N VAL A 205 14.05 3.06 19.72
CA VAL A 205 13.40 2.51 18.52
C VAL A 205 11.98 2.10 18.85
N GLY A 206 11.08 2.12 17.87
CA GLY A 206 9.73 1.65 18.08
C GLY A 206 9.70 0.13 18.25
N ASP A 207 8.99 -0.37 19.26
CA ASP A 207 8.88 -1.82 19.51
C ASP A 207 7.42 -2.31 19.44
N VAL A 208 6.62 -1.61 18.64
CA VAL A 208 5.18 -1.89 18.52
C VAL A 208 4.94 -3.23 17.83
N VAL A 209 4.05 -4.04 18.40
CA VAL A 209 3.54 -5.25 17.79
C VAL A 209 2.05 -5.11 17.55
N VAL A 210 1.65 -5.02 16.29
CA VAL A 210 0.25 -5.14 15.88
C VAL A 210 -0.11 -6.64 15.89
N PRO A 211 -1.28 -7.02 16.44
CA PRO A 211 -1.77 -8.39 16.38
C PRO A 211 -1.76 -8.94 14.95
N GLU A 212 -1.53 -10.25 14.82
CA GLU A 212 -1.70 -10.94 13.55
C GLU A 212 -3.12 -10.75 13.01
N HIS A 213 -3.23 -10.56 11.70
CA HIS A 213 -4.50 -10.37 11.01
C HIS A 213 -4.50 -11.05 9.64
N GLY A 214 -5.69 -11.20 9.06
CA GLY A 214 -5.91 -11.97 7.84
C GLY A 214 -5.55 -11.28 6.52
N LEU A 215 -4.88 -10.13 6.51
CA LEU A 215 -4.43 -9.47 5.28
C LEU A 215 -3.01 -9.91 4.91
N GLY A 216 -2.83 -10.24 3.62
CA GLY A 216 -1.52 -10.34 3.01
C GLY A 216 -0.98 -8.96 2.60
N ILE A 217 0.29 -8.90 2.25
CA ILE A 217 0.95 -7.67 1.82
C ILE A 217 1.70 -7.90 0.52
N CYS A 218 1.71 -6.88 -0.34
CA CYS A 218 2.57 -6.86 -1.50
C CYS A 218 3.77 -5.94 -1.29
N SER A 219 4.89 -6.27 -1.90
CA SER A 219 6.11 -5.47 -1.93
C SER A 219 6.76 -5.50 -3.31
N GLY A 220 7.67 -4.58 -3.57
CA GLY A 220 8.40 -4.45 -4.83
C GLY A 220 9.90 -4.29 -4.59
N TYR A 221 10.72 -5.01 -5.36
CA TYR A 221 12.18 -4.85 -5.31
C TYR A 221 12.62 -3.45 -5.77
N ASP A 222 11.99 -2.91 -6.82
CA ASP A 222 12.32 -1.57 -7.30
C ASP A 222 12.01 -0.47 -6.27
N ASP A 223 11.09 -0.72 -5.34
CA ASP A 223 10.77 0.20 -4.24
C ASP A 223 11.65 -0.01 -3.00
N SER A 224 12.33 -1.16 -2.89
CA SER A 224 12.94 -1.64 -1.64
C SER A 224 14.41 -2.08 -1.77
N TYR A 225 15.00 -2.05 -2.96
CA TYR A 225 16.38 -2.52 -3.22
C TYR A 225 17.44 -1.86 -2.32
N HIS A 226 17.14 -0.62 -1.90
CA HIS A 226 18.00 0.20 -1.06
C HIS A 226 17.97 -0.22 0.42
N LEU A 227 16.99 -1.01 0.84
CA LEU A 227 16.82 -1.50 2.21
C LEU A 227 17.31 -2.93 2.35
N THR A 228 17.73 -3.32 3.56
CA THR A 228 18.01 -4.73 3.84
C THR A 228 16.71 -5.55 3.87
N PRO A 229 16.71 -6.81 3.39
CA PRO A 229 15.54 -7.70 3.52
C PRO A 229 15.09 -7.89 4.98
N ALA A 230 16.05 -7.90 5.92
CA ALA A 230 15.79 -7.99 7.36
C ALA A 230 14.86 -6.86 7.83
N ARG A 231 15.17 -5.62 7.46
CA ARG A 231 14.39 -4.43 7.83
C ARG A 231 13.00 -4.43 7.21
N LEU A 232 12.90 -4.79 5.93
CA LEU A 232 11.62 -4.85 5.21
C LEU A 232 10.67 -5.88 5.85
N LEU A 233 11.16 -7.09 6.10
CA LEU A 233 10.38 -8.17 6.71
C LEU A 233 10.07 -7.90 8.19
N HIS A 234 10.96 -7.21 8.92
CA HIS A 234 10.68 -6.78 10.28
C HIS A 234 9.45 -5.86 10.34
N ASN A 235 9.37 -4.87 9.45
CA ASN A 235 8.20 -3.99 9.36
C ASN A 235 6.92 -4.78 9.06
N ALA A 236 6.94 -5.67 8.05
CA ALA A 236 5.77 -6.49 7.73
C ALA A 236 5.30 -7.34 8.93
N LEU A 237 6.25 -7.98 9.63
CA LEU A 237 5.97 -8.85 10.78
C LEU A 237 5.37 -8.08 11.95
N ARG A 238 5.98 -6.94 12.30
CA ARG A 238 5.54 -6.08 13.42
C ARG A 238 4.19 -5.42 13.16
N LEU A 239 3.83 -5.20 11.89
CA LEU A 239 2.52 -4.66 11.50
C LEU A 239 1.43 -5.74 11.36
N GLY A 240 1.69 -6.97 11.77
CA GLY A 240 0.69 -8.04 11.88
C GLY A 240 0.48 -8.87 10.61
N TYR A 241 1.14 -8.54 9.49
CA TYR A 241 1.00 -9.30 8.24
C TYR A 241 1.58 -10.71 8.38
N ARG A 242 0.85 -11.72 7.90
CA ARG A 242 1.25 -13.15 7.87
C ARG A 242 0.85 -13.78 6.55
N GLY A 243 1.23 -15.05 6.35
CA GLY A 243 0.90 -15.81 5.15
C GLY A 243 1.83 -15.51 3.98
N ASP A 244 1.28 -15.28 2.79
CA ASP A 244 2.06 -15.03 1.59
C ASP A 244 2.39 -13.53 1.44
N ILE A 245 3.60 -13.23 0.98
CA ILE A 245 3.99 -11.92 0.46
C ILE A 245 4.01 -12.01 -1.06
N VAL A 246 3.26 -11.13 -1.74
CA VAL A 246 3.41 -10.97 -3.19
C VAL A 246 4.57 -10.02 -3.44
N HIS A 247 5.69 -10.55 -3.93
CA HIS A 247 6.90 -9.77 -4.16
C HIS A 247 7.09 -9.53 -5.66
N TYR A 248 6.77 -8.32 -6.11
CA TYR A 248 7.08 -7.87 -7.46
C TYR A 248 8.59 -7.71 -7.60
N VAL A 249 9.18 -8.45 -8.54
CA VAL A 249 10.63 -8.45 -8.73
C VAL A 249 11.17 -7.19 -9.39
N GLY A 250 10.27 -6.28 -9.78
CA GLY A 250 10.58 -5.01 -10.40
C GLY A 250 10.86 -5.14 -11.89
N MET A 251 11.26 -4.00 -12.47
CA MET A 251 11.47 -3.82 -13.90
C MET A 251 12.79 -3.12 -14.22
N SER A 252 13.50 -2.61 -13.20
CA SER A 252 14.57 -1.64 -13.38
C SER A 252 15.86 -1.96 -12.61
N HIS A 253 15.83 -2.84 -11.61
CA HIS A 253 17.04 -3.13 -10.80
C HIS A 253 17.53 -4.59 -10.84
N TYR A 254 16.79 -5.53 -11.44
CA TYR A 254 17.16 -6.96 -11.34
C TYR A 254 18.19 -7.42 -12.39
N PHE A 255 18.24 -6.78 -13.55
CA PHE A 255 18.86 -7.33 -14.76
C PHE A 255 20.37 -7.10 -14.86
N ARG A 256 21.01 -7.86 -15.75
CA ARG A 256 22.36 -7.58 -16.27
C ARG A 256 22.25 -6.79 -17.56
N LEU A 257 23.21 -5.90 -17.81
CA LEU A 257 23.28 -5.13 -19.06
C LEU A 257 24.50 -5.51 -19.89
N GLU A 258 24.34 -5.47 -21.20
CA GLU A 258 25.43 -5.56 -22.17
C GLU A 258 25.47 -4.31 -23.06
N ARG A 259 26.67 -3.99 -23.55
CA ARG A 259 26.91 -2.89 -24.46
C ARG A 259 26.51 -3.31 -25.88
N ALA A 260 25.66 -2.52 -26.53
CA ALA A 260 25.42 -2.63 -27.97
C ALA A 260 25.39 -1.23 -28.60
N GLY A 261 26.40 -0.93 -29.44
CA GLY A 261 26.67 0.45 -29.86
C GLY A 261 26.91 1.34 -28.64
N ASP A 262 26.28 2.51 -28.61
CA ASP A 262 26.38 3.46 -27.49
C ASP A 262 25.44 3.12 -26.31
N GLY A 263 24.51 2.18 -26.48
CA GLY A 263 23.48 1.84 -25.48
C GLY A 263 23.84 0.67 -24.56
N LEU A 264 23.15 0.59 -23.42
CA LEU A 264 23.12 -0.58 -22.54
C LEU A 264 21.76 -1.25 -22.63
N PHE A 265 21.75 -2.55 -22.89
CA PHE A 265 20.52 -3.32 -23.02
C PHE A 265 20.56 -4.56 -22.15
N VAL A 266 19.39 -5.03 -21.72
CA VAL A 266 19.28 -6.27 -20.95
C VAL A 266 19.93 -7.45 -21.68
N SER A 267 20.60 -8.27 -20.89
CA SER A 267 21.34 -9.45 -21.35
C SER A 267 21.13 -10.64 -20.43
N LEU A 268 21.24 -11.83 -21.02
CA LEU A 268 21.31 -13.10 -20.30
C LEU A 268 22.76 -13.59 -20.15
N ALA A 269 23.75 -12.83 -20.63
CA ALA A 269 25.15 -13.17 -20.49
C ALA A 269 25.56 -13.14 -19.01
N GLY A 270 25.99 -14.30 -18.49
CA GLY A 270 26.30 -14.46 -17.06
C GLY A 270 25.07 -14.70 -16.17
N GLY A 271 23.88 -14.91 -16.75
CA GLY A 271 22.63 -15.15 -16.03
C GLY A 271 21.59 -14.03 -16.24
N ALA A 272 20.37 -14.24 -15.73
CA ALA A 272 19.29 -13.26 -15.88
C ALA A 272 19.37 -12.11 -14.85
N LEU A 273 19.94 -12.38 -13.66
CA LEU A 273 19.98 -11.44 -12.54
C LEU A 273 21.40 -10.89 -12.35
N ASN A 274 21.51 -9.61 -12.00
CA ASN A 274 22.78 -9.06 -11.50
C ASN A 274 23.08 -9.55 -10.08
N VAL A 275 24.34 -9.41 -9.65
CA VAL A 275 24.80 -9.98 -8.37
C VAL A 275 24.13 -9.35 -7.15
N GLY A 276 23.86 -8.04 -7.16
CA GLY A 276 23.15 -7.38 -6.07
C GLY A 276 21.73 -7.92 -5.92
N CYS A 277 20.97 -7.93 -7.02
CA CYS A 277 19.64 -8.52 -7.04
C CYS A 277 19.62 -9.97 -6.56
N ALA A 278 20.55 -10.80 -7.02
CA ALA A 278 20.62 -12.20 -6.62
C ALA A 278 20.98 -12.37 -5.12
N ALA A 279 21.85 -11.53 -4.58
CA ALA A 279 22.22 -11.52 -3.16
C ALA A 279 21.02 -11.11 -2.29
N TRP A 280 20.37 -10.00 -2.63
CA TRP A 280 19.21 -9.47 -1.91
C TRP A 280 18.07 -10.47 -1.84
N HIS A 281 17.70 -11.08 -2.97
CA HIS A 281 16.57 -12.01 -3.03
C HIS A 281 16.87 -13.36 -2.35
N ARG A 282 18.14 -13.78 -2.30
CA ARG A 282 18.53 -14.98 -1.53
C ARG A 282 18.35 -14.74 -0.04
N ASP A 283 18.77 -13.58 0.46
CA ASP A 283 18.59 -13.19 1.86
C ASP A 283 17.11 -12.99 2.20
N PHE A 284 16.35 -12.31 1.33
CA PHE A 284 14.89 -12.14 1.47
C PHE A 284 14.16 -13.49 1.55
N ALA A 285 14.44 -14.42 0.63
CA ALA A 285 13.78 -15.73 0.62
C ALA A 285 14.09 -16.55 1.89
N ALA A 286 15.35 -16.57 2.33
CA ALA A 286 15.75 -17.30 3.54
C ALA A 286 15.09 -16.72 4.80
N ARG A 287 15.01 -15.39 4.91
CA ARG A 287 14.39 -14.71 6.05
C ARG A 287 12.87 -14.83 6.04
N ALA A 288 12.25 -14.72 4.87
CA ALA A 288 10.81 -14.94 4.72
C ALA A 288 10.43 -16.33 5.23
N LEU A 289 11.17 -17.37 4.82
CA LEU A 289 10.98 -18.73 5.33
C LEU A 289 11.17 -18.81 6.85
N ALA A 290 12.25 -18.22 7.38
CA ALA A 290 12.53 -18.23 8.82
C ALA A 290 11.44 -17.55 9.67
N LEU A 291 10.75 -16.56 9.10
CA LEU A 291 9.62 -15.86 9.71
C LEU A 291 8.26 -16.51 9.42
N GLY A 292 8.23 -17.61 8.65
CA GLY A 292 7.01 -18.33 8.31
C GLY A 292 6.20 -17.73 7.17
N TYR A 293 6.77 -16.80 6.39
CA TYR A 293 6.13 -16.27 5.20
C TYR A 293 6.28 -17.22 4.01
N GLY A 294 5.22 -17.31 3.19
CA GLY A 294 5.37 -17.72 1.80
C GLY A 294 5.70 -16.51 0.92
N VAL A 295 6.29 -16.78 -0.25
CA VAL A 295 6.60 -15.72 -1.23
C VAL A 295 6.01 -16.11 -2.59
N ILE A 296 5.26 -15.19 -3.17
CA ILE A 296 4.80 -15.25 -4.56
C ILE A 296 5.69 -14.33 -5.37
N TRP A 297 6.54 -14.91 -6.23
CA TRP A 297 7.38 -14.14 -7.14
C TRP A 297 6.53 -13.58 -8.28
N SER A 298 6.33 -12.27 -8.30
CA SER A 298 5.55 -11.58 -9.34
C SER A 298 6.48 -10.96 -10.38
N LEU A 299 6.26 -11.30 -11.65
CA LEU A 299 7.01 -10.79 -12.80
C LEU A 299 6.06 -10.20 -13.83
N SER A 300 6.26 -8.93 -14.19
CA SER A 300 5.51 -8.23 -15.23
C SER A 300 6.11 -8.42 -16.63
N TYR A 301 5.37 -8.00 -17.65
CA TYR A 301 5.89 -7.83 -19.02
C TYR A 301 6.53 -6.44 -19.22
N GLU A 302 6.77 -5.73 -18.12
CA GLU A 302 7.29 -4.37 -18.10
C GLU A 302 8.81 -4.37 -17.93
N LEU A 303 9.49 -3.41 -18.57
CA LEU A 303 10.94 -3.25 -18.44
C LEU A 303 11.32 -1.78 -18.54
N PHE A 304 12.36 -1.35 -17.82
CA PHE A 304 12.86 0.01 -17.91
C PHE A 304 13.27 0.37 -19.36
N ASP A 305 12.70 1.45 -19.91
CA ASP A 305 12.72 1.72 -21.35
C ASP A 305 14.14 1.92 -21.91
N ALA A 306 14.99 2.60 -21.11
CA ALA A 306 16.36 2.93 -21.47
C ALA A 306 17.24 1.68 -21.66
N HIS A 307 16.85 0.54 -21.09
CA HIS A 307 17.58 -0.73 -21.17
C HIS A 307 16.85 -1.80 -21.97
N CYS A 308 15.70 -1.47 -22.54
CA CYS A 308 14.91 -2.36 -23.37
C CYS A 308 15.35 -2.27 -24.85
N ARG A 309 15.50 -3.42 -25.51
CA ARG A 309 15.84 -3.47 -26.95
C ARG A 309 14.69 -2.90 -27.78
N GLY A 310 15.01 -2.14 -28.83
CA GLY A 310 14.01 -1.40 -29.60
C GLY A 310 12.98 -2.28 -30.34
N ASP A 311 13.37 -3.49 -30.75
CA ASP A 311 12.52 -4.48 -31.41
C ASP A 311 11.64 -5.28 -30.43
N TRP A 312 11.95 -5.24 -29.12
CA TRP A 312 11.16 -5.92 -28.09
C TRP A 312 9.94 -5.10 -27.65
N LYS A 313 9.97 -3.79 -27.84
CA LYS A 313 8.92 -2.87 -27.38
C LYS A 313 7.63 -3.07 -28.17
N GLN A 314 6.51 -3.18 -27.46
CA GLN A 314 5.18 -3.00 -28.06
C GLN A 314 5.09 -1.61 -28.72
N ARG A 315 4.34 -1.49 -29.82
CA ARG A 315 4.20 -0.23 -30.57
C ARG A 315 2.76 0.05 -30.97
N ALA A 316 2.36 1.31 -30.91
CA ALA A 316 1.13 1.78 -31.54
C ALA A 316 1.26 1.79 -33.07
N SER A 317 0.14 2.00 -33.75
CA SER A 317 0.02 2.07 -35.22
C SER A 317 0.93 3.13 -35.86
N ASP A 318 1.15 4.26 -35.16
CA ASP A 318 2.05 5.36 -35.55
C ASP A 318 3.54 5.06 -35.29
N GLY A 319 3.85 3.87 -34.75
CA GLY A 319 5.20 3.41 -34.44
C GLY A 319 5.72 3.85 -33.06
N SER A 320 4.97 4.67 -32.32
CA SER A 320 5.35 5.08 -30.97
C SER A 320 5.44 3.88 -30.02
N PRO A 321 6.45 3.83 -29.13
CA PRO A 321 6.61 2.75 -28.18
C PRO A 321 5.54 2.80 -27.08
N ALA A 322 5.19 1.64 -26.53
CA ALA A 322 4.32 1.49 -25.37
C ALA A 322 5.01 1.98 -24.10
N LEU A 323 5.05 3.28 -23.87
CA LEU A 323 5.62 3.90 -22.68
C LEU A 323 4.56 4.08 -21.60
N THR A 324 4.93 3.78 -20.35
CA THR A 324 4.10 4.06 -19.17
C THR A 324 4.26 5.50 -18.69
N GLY A 325 3.48 5.88 -17.67
CA GLY A 325 3.48 7.23 -17.09
C GLY A 325 4.66 7.56 -16.16
N TRP A 326 5.57 6.61 -15.90
CA TRP A 326 6.72 6.83 -15.01
C TRP A 326 7.77 7.76 -15.64
N VAL A 327 8.59 8.40 -14.80
CA VAL A 327 9.69 9.26 -15.25
C VAL A 327 11.00 8.88 -14.54
N PRO A 328 12.03 8.41 -15.27
CA PRO A 328 11.99 8.02 -16.69
C PRO A 328 11.03 6.83 -16.94
N PRO A 329 10.49 6.69 -18.16
CA PRO A 329 9.45 5.70 -18.42
C PRO A 329 10.00 4.28 -18.49
N SER A 330 9.08 3.35 -18.32
CA SER A 330 9.25 1.98 -18.72
C SER A 330 8.53 1.68 -20.03
N THR A 331 8.66 0.46 -20.52
CA THR A 331 7.97 -0.03 -21.69
C THR A 331 7.49 -1.47 -21.55
N LEU A 332 6.41 -1.80 -22.26
CA LEU A 332 5.86 -3.15 -22.29
C LEU A 332 6.52 -3.99 -23.39
N LEU A 333 6.95 -5.19 -23.01
CA LEU A 333 7.54 -6.18 -23.91
C LEU A 333 6.46 -6.84 -24.76
N SER A 334 6.76 -7.04 -26.05
CA SER A 334 5.82 -7.62 -27.01
C SER A 334 5.65 -9.13 -26.78
N PRO A 335 4.43 -9.61 -26.49
CA PRO A 335 4.10 -11.05 -26.45
C PRO A 335 4.45 -11.80 -27.74
N ALA A 336 4.54 -11.08 -28.87
CA ALA A 336 4.88 -11.65 -30.17
C ALA A 336 6.37 -11.90 -30.35
N HIS A 337 7.23 -11.22 -29.57
CA HIS A 337 8.66 -11.21 -29.82
C HIS A 337 9.36 -12.36 -29.09
N PRO A 338 9.92 -13.37 -29.82
CA PRO A 338 10.48 -14.57 -29.18
C PRO A 338 11.67 -14.26 -28.25
N GLY A 339 12.50 -13.27 -28.60
CA GLY A 339 13.62 -12.84 -27.75
C GLY A 339 13.18 -12.23 -26.41
N ALA A 340 12.15 -11.37 -26.42
CA ALA A 340 11.62 -10.74 -25.21
C ALA A 340 10.96 -11.79 -24.30
N MET A 341 10.19 -12.71 -24.89
CA MET A 341 9.54 -13.79 -24.12
C MET A 341 10.55 -14.80 -23.58
N ALA A 342 11.60 -15.15 -24.34
CA ALA A 342 12.67 -16.00 -23.84
C ALA A 342 13.44 -15.36 -22.68
N TYR A 343 13.61 -14.04 -22.70
CA TYR A 343 14.18 -13.27 -21.60
C TYR A 343 13.30 -13.35 -20.35
N LEU A 344 12.00 -13.04 -20.43
CA LEU A 344 11.08 -13.15 -19.29
C LEU A 344 11.05 -14.58 -18.71
N GLN A 345 11.07 -15.60 -19.56
CA GLN A 345 11.15 -16.99 -19.12
C GLN A 345 12.45 -17.30 -18.34
N ALA A 346 13.57 -16.70 -18.72
CA ALA A 346 14.83 -16.88 -18.00
C ALA A 346 14.80 -16.16 -16.64
N VAL A 347 14.18 -14.98 -16.57
CA VAL A 347 13.97 -14.23 -15.32
C VAL A 347 13.05 -15.01 -14.37
N ALA A 348 11.93 -15.53 -14.86
CA ALA A 348 11.02 -16.37 -14.07
C ALA A 348 11.74 -17.59 -13.48
N ARG A 349 12.53 -18.31 -14.30
CA ARG A 349 13.34 -19.44 -13.82
C ARG A 349 14.33 -19.03 -12.73
N ALA A 350 14.96 -17.87 -12.84
CA ALA A 350 15.92 -17.39 -11.85
C ALA A 350 15.26 -17.11 -10.49
N PHE A 351 14.15 -16.38 -10.46
CA PHE A 351 13.46 -16.07 -9.20
C PHE A 351 12.80 -17.28 -8.55
N VAL A 352 12.12 -18.11 -9.34
CA VAL A 352 11.57 -19.39 -8.84
C VAL A 352 12.71 -20.26 -8.28
N GLY A 353 13.83 -20.35 -8.98
CA GLY A 353 15.01 -21.09 -8.52
C GLY A 353 15.59 -20.58 -7.20
N LEU A 354 15.62 -19.26 -6.98
CA LEU A 354 16.03 -18.68 -5.70
C LEU A 354 15.09 -19.10 -4.55
N GLY A 355 13.77 -19.07 -4.78
CA GLY A 355 12.79 -19.53 -3.80
C GLY A 355 12.94 -21.01 -3.47
N VAL A 356 13.07 -21.86 -4.49
CA VAL A 356 13.30 -23.31 -4.32
C VAL A 356 14.60 -23.57 -3.54
N ALA A 357 15.69 -22.87 -3.87
CA ALA A 357 16.98 -23.02 -3.19
C ALA A 357 16.92 -22.61 -1.70
N ALA A 358 16.06 -21.64 -1.36
CA ALA A 358 15.81 -21.25 0.03
C ALA A 358 14.89 -22.21 0.79
N GLY A 359 14.21 -23.14 0.09
CA GLY A 359 13.24 -24.07 0.69
C GLY A 359 11.82 -23.53 0.78
N LEU A 360 11.51 -22.43 0.08
CA LEU A 360 10.14 -21.91 -0.01
C LEU A 360 9.27 -22.80 -0.91
N VAL A 361 7.97 -22.83 -0.63
CA VAL A 361 6.98 -23.34 -1.60
C VAL A 361 6.96 -22.38 -2.79
N ALA A 362 7.42 -22.87 -3.93
CA ALA A 362 7.62 -22.03 -5.11
C ALA A 362 6.29 -21.63 -5.76
N ARG A 363 5.93 -20.35 -5.66
CA ARG A 363 4.76 -19.74 -6.30
C ARG A 363 5.20 -18.64 -7.26
N PHE A 364 4.53 -18.55 -8.39
CA PHE A 364 4.89 -17.58 -9.45
C PHE A 364 3.65 -16.89 -10.00
N GLN A 365 3.62 -15.56 -9.92
CA GLN A 365 2.57 -14.74 -10.52
C GLN A 365 3.05 -14.18 -11.85
N VAL A 366 2.25 -14.35 -12.91
CA VAL A 366 2.34 -13.55 -14.13
C VAL A 366 1.63 -12.23 -13.86
N GLY A 367 2.43 -11.19 -13.61
CA GLY A 367 1.99 -9.81 -13.43
C GLY A 367 1.84 -9.10 -14.78
N GLU A 368 0.94 -8.14 -14.84
CA GLU A 368 0.79 -7.18 -15.94
C GLU A 368 1.10 -7.65 -17.39
N PRO A 369 0.54 -8.79 -17.87
CA PRO A 369 0.92 -9.31 -19.17
C PRO A 369 -0.01 -8.75 -20.25
N TRP A 370 -0.24 -7.44 -20.38
CA TRP A 370 -1.24 -6.91 -21.33
C TRP A 370 -0.64 -6.17 -22.53
N TRP A 371 -1.44 -6.05 -23.58
CA TRP A 371 -1.21 -5.08 -24.65
C TRP A 371 -1.48 -3.68 -24.11
N TRP A 372 -0.46 -2.83 -24.16
CA TRP A 372 -0.56 -1.47 -23.65
C TRP A 372 -1.61 -0.67 -24.43
N VAL A 373 -2.45 0.05 -23.70
CA VAL A 373 -3.31 1.09 -24.26
C VAL A 373 -2.76 2.42 -23.78
N THR A 374 -2.32 3.25 -24.72
CA THR A 374 -1.75 4.57 -24.42
C THR A 374 -2.80 5.49 -23.79
N PRO A 375 -2.39 6.59 -23.13
CA PRO A 375 -3.32 7.63 -22.67
C PRO A 375 -4.17 8.23 -23.80
N GLY A 376 -3.71 8.14 -25.05
CA GLY A 376 -4.46 8.51 -26.25
C GLY A 376 -5.38 7.41 -26.78
N HIS A 377 -5.63 6.35 -26.01
CA HIS A 377 -6.49 5.21 -26.32
C HIS A 377 -6.06 4.36 -27.53
N ARG A 378 -4.82 4.50 -28.01
CA ARG A 378 -4.22 3.60 -29.00
C ARG A 378 -3.75 2.31 -28.34
N ILE A 379 -4.05 1.17 -28.94
CA ILE A 379 -3.50 -0.12 -28.50
C ILE A 379 -2.16 -0.42 -29.19
N CYS A 380 -1.19 -0.94 -28.43
CA CYS A 380 0.19 -1.14 -28.87
C CYS A 380 0.48 -2.56 -29.39
N LEU A 381 -0.24 -3.00 -30.42
CA LEU A 381 -0.08 -4.33 -31.04
C LEU A 381 0.53 -4.30 -32.46
N TYR A 382 1.27 -3.24 -32.78
CA TYR A 382 1.78 -2.96 -34.13
C TYR A 382 3.31 -2.96 -34.24
N ASP A 383 4.02 -3.58 -33.28
CA ASP A 383 5.45 -3.85 -33.45
C ASP A 383 5.70 -4.87 -34.59
N ALA A 384 6.94 -5.00 -35.03
CA ALA A 384 7.27 -5.83 -36.20
C ALA A 384 6.91 -7.31 -36.00
N ALA A 385 7.14 -7.86 -34.80
CA ALA A 385 6.82 -9.25 -34.49
C ALA A 385 5.30 -9.44 -34.40
N ALA A 386 4.60 -8.50 -33.75
CA ALA A 386 3.15 -8.52 -33.64
C ALA A 386 2.48 -8.42 -35.02
N LYS A 387 2.94 -7.53 -35.92
CA LYS A 387 2.42 -7.44 -37.28
C LYS A 387 2.51 -8.78 -38.02
N VAL A 388 3.66 -9.46 -37.95
CA VAL A 388 3.84 -10.78 -38.57
C VAL A 388 2.87 -11.81 -37.96
N ALA A 389 2.78 -11.88 -36.64
CA ALA A 389 1.89 -12.82 -35.95
C ALA A 389 0.40 -12.53 -36.20
N LEU A 390 0.06 -11.25 -36.42
CA LEU A 390 -1.31 -10.75 -36.61
C LEU A 390 -1.70 -10.59 -38.09
N GLY A 391 -0.99 -11.27 -39.01
CA GLY A 391 -1.41 -11.42 -40.41
C GLY A 391 -0.69 -10.51 -41.39
N GLY A 392 0.45 -9.94 -41.00
CA GLY A 392 1.30 -9.07 -41.82
C GLY A 392 0.88 -7.60 -41.79
N ASP A 393 -0.35 -7.32 -42.20
CA ASP A 393 -0.92 -5.97 -42.26
C ASP A 393 -2.24 -5.89 -41.46
N PRO A 394 -2.15 -5.87 -40.11
CA PRO A 394 -3.33 -5.86 -39.26
C PRO A 394 -4.12 -4.55 -39.39
N VAL A 395 -5.46 -4.63 -39.33
CA VAL A 395 -6.34 -3.46 -39.34
C VAL A 395 -6.00 -2.49 -38.19
N VAL A 396 -6.05 -1.19 -38.45
CA VAL A 396 -5.66 -0.16 -37.49
C VAL A 396 -6.78 0.14 -36.48
N ILE A 397 -6.40 0.20 -35.20
CA ILE A 397 -7.21 0.58 -34.03
C ILE A 397 -6.49 1.75 -33.33
N ASP A 398 -6.80 2.97 -33.76
CA ASP A 398 -6.22 4.20 -33.19
C ASP A 398 -6.99 4.73 -31.97
N ASP A 399 -8.18 4.23 -31.73
CA ASP A 399 -8.96 4.46 -30.52
C ASP A 399 -9.72 3.17 -30.20
N VAL A 400 -9.48 2.61 -29.02
CA VAL A 400 -10.15 1.39 -28.56
C VAL A 400 -11.56 1.64 -28.04
N ARG A 401 -11.97 2.91 -27.91
CA ARG A 401 -13.26 3.28 -27.33
C ARG A 401 -14.42 3.12 -28.31
N GLY A 402 -15.60 2.91 -27.75
CA GLY A 402 -16.84 2.71 -28.50
C GLY A 402 -16.95 1.32 -29.13
N GLU A 403 -17.87 1.17 -30.07
CA GLU A 403 -18.07 -0.09 -30.79
C GLU A 403 -17.02 -0.26 -31.90
N LEU A 404 -16.38 -1.44 -31.92
CA LEU A 404 -15.47 -1.85 -32.99
C LEU A 404 -16.17 -2.80 -33.96
N ASP A 405 -15.85 -2.67 -35.24
CA ASP A 405 -16.37 -3.59 -36.26
C ASP A 405 -15.84 -5.03 -36.10
N ALA A 406 -16.36 -5.95 -36.91
CA ALA A 406 -15.98 -7.35 -36.84
C ALA A 406 -14.48 -7.60 -37.10
N ALA A 407 -13.84 -6.85 -38.00
CA ALA A 407 -12.43 -7.06 -38.34
C ALA A 407 -11.51 -6.63 -37.20
N ARG A 408 -11.83 -5.51 -36.55
CA ARG A 408 -11.09 -5.00 -35.39
C ARG A 408 -11.28 -5.89 -34.17
N ARG A 409 -12.49 -6.43 -33.95
CA ARG A 409 -12.73 -7.42 -32.89
C ARG A 409 -11.96 -8.72 -33.11
N ASP A 410 -11.93 -9.23 -34.34
CA ASP A 410 -11.12 -10.41 -34.69
C ASP A 410 -9.62 -10.19 -34.45
N LEU A 411 -9.11 -9.00 -34.79
CA LEU A 411 -7.72 -8.63 -34.48
C LEU A 411 -7.44 -8.68 -32.98
N LEU A 412 -8.34 -8.14 -32.14
CA LEU A 412 -8.19 -8.19 -30.68
C LEU A 412 -8.28 -9.62 -30.14
N ASP A 413 -9.15 -10.46 -30.68
CA ASP A 413 -9.24 -11.88 -30.30
C ASP A 413 -7.94 -12.64 -30.64
N ARG A 414 -7.34 -12.37 -31.81
CA ARG A 414 -6.03 -12.93 -32.20
C ARG A 414 -4.89 -12.42 -31.33
N ALA A 415 -4.89 -11.13 -30.98
CA ALA A 415 -3.93 -10.56 -30.04
C ALA A 415 -4.07 -11.17 -28.64
N GLY A 416 -5.30 -11.47 -28.21
CA GLY A 416 -5.58 -12.19 -26.97
C GLY A 416 -5.09 -13.63 -27.00
N ALA A 417 -5.31 -14.36 -28.10
CA ALA A 417 -4.79 -15.72 -28.26
C ALA A 417 -3.25 -15.75 -28.22
N LEU A 418 -2.58 -14.78 -28.84
CA LEU A 418 -1.14 -14.63 -28.79
C LEU A 418 -0.65 -14.36 -27.35
N LEU A 419 -1.38 -13.51 -26.61
CA LEU A 419 -1.05 -13.22 -25.23
C LEU A 419 -1.21 -14.44 -24.31
N ALA A 420 -2.32 -15.18 -24.45
CA ALA A 420 -2.55 -16.44 -23.75
C ALA A 420 -1.44 -17.47 -24.03
N ALA A 421 -0.98 -17.57 -25.28
CA ALA A 421 0.12 -18.45 -25.63
C ALA A 421 1.45 -18.05 -24.97
N SER A 422 1.78 -16.75 -24.96
CA SER A 422 3.02 -16.27 -24.34
C SER A 422 3.05 -16.49 -22.83
N THR A 423 1.93 -16.22 -22.14
CA THR A 423 1.78 -16.41 -20.69
C THR A 423 1.81 -17.90 -20.32
N ALA A 424 1.21 -18.78 -21.12
CA ALA A 424 1.33 -20.24 -20.95
C ALA A 424 2.79 -20.71 -21.07
N ALA A 425 3.57 -20.16 -22.01
CA ALA A 425 5.00 -20.48 -22.13
C ALA A 425 5.82 -19.96 -20.93
N LEU A 426 5.47 -18.79 -20.38
CA LEU A 426 6.09 -18.26 -19.17
C LEU A 426 5.77 -19.14 -17.94
N VAL A 427 4.51 -19.56 -17.78
CA VAL A 427 4.08 -20.53 -16.76
C VAL A 427 4.86 -21.84 -16.89
N ALA A 428 4.99 -22.38 -18.11
CA ALA A 428 5.77 -23.60 -18.33
C ALA A 428 7.24 -23.44 -17.91
N ALA A 429 7.84 -22.28 -18.17
CA ALA A 429 9.19 -21.97 -17.72
C ALA A 429 9.30 -21.89 -16.19
N ALA A 430 8.33 -21.26 -15.52
CA ALA A 430 8.29 -21.19 -14.06
C ALA A 430 8.11 -22.59 -13.43
N ARG A 431 7.19 -23.41 -13.96
CA ARG A 431 6.98 -24.80 -13.50
C ARG A 431 8.22 -25.66 -13.71
N ALA A 432 8.93 -25.49 -14.84
CA ALA A 432 10.20 -26.18 -15.08
C ALA A 432 11.30 -25.81 -14.07
N ALA A 433 11.24 -24.61 -13.47
CA ALA A 433 12.12 -24.21 -12.37
C ALA A 433 11.63 -24.64 -10.98
N GLY A 434 10.45 -25.28 -10.88
CA GLY A 434 9.92 -25.82 -9.63
C GLY A 434 8.68 -25.12 -9.09
N ALA A 435 8.09 -24.14 -9.80
CA ALA A 435 6.85 -23.51 -9.35
C ALA A 435 5.71 -24.54 -9.27
N VAL A 436 5.17 -24.73 -8.06
CA VAL A 436 4.06 -25.66 -7.81
C VAL A 436 2.70 -24.98 -7.98
N GLN A 437 2.64 -23.67 -7.78
CA GLN A 437 1.45 -22.85 -7.99
C GLN A 437 1.79 -21.67 -8.91
N VAL A 438 0.94 -21.41 -9.89
CA VAL A 438 1.04 -20.26 -10.79
C VAL A 438 -0.24 -19.42 -10.75
N LEU A 439 -0.05 -18.11 -10.76
CA LEU A 439 -1.12 -17.14 -10.55
C LEU A 439 -1.12 -16.12 -11.71
N LEU A 440 -2.29 -15.56 -11.99
CA LEU A 440 -2.48 -14.51 -12.99
C LEU A 440 -3.02 -13.25 -12.31
N LEU A 441 -2.36 -12.11 -12.49
CA LEU A 441 -2.91 -10.81 -12.12
C LEU A 441 -3.66 -10.16 -13.28
N ALA A 442 -4.91 -9.76 -13.05
CA ALA A 442 -5.72 -9.00 -14.00
C ALA A 442 -6.11 -7.64 -13.42
N TYR A 443 -5.60 -6.57 -14.05
CA TYR A 443 -5.93 -5.18 -13.70
C TYR A 443 -7.25 -4.75 -14.34
N LEU A 444 -8.34 -4.88 -13.60
CA LEU A 444 -9.70 -4.70 -14.11
C LEU A 444 -10.02 -3.28 -14.63
N PRO A 445 -9.51 -2.18 -14.04
CA PRO A 445 -9.90 -0.83 -14.42
C PRO A 445 -9.68 -0.49 -15.89
N THR A 446 -8.57 -0.94 -16.47
CA THR A 446 -8.26 -0.70 -17.90
C THR A 446 -8.80 -1.80 -18.79
N ILE A 447 -8.81 -3.05 -18.32
CA ILE A 447 -9.22 -4.23 -19.10
C ILE A 447 -10.74 -4.23 -19.35
N LEU A 448 -11.52 -3.76 -18.36
CA LEU A 448 -12.98 -3.74 -18.36
C LEU A 448 -13.54 -2.31 -18.34
N ASP A 449 -12.79 -1.34 -18.86
CA ASP A 449 -13.26 0.03 -19.05
C ASP A 449 -14.55 0.03 -19.91
N PRO A 450 -15.69 0.53 -19.39
CA PRO A 450 -16.93 0.63 -20.16
C PRO A 450 -16.81 1.45 -21.44
N ALA A 451 -15.86 2.40 -21.49
CA ALA A 451 -15.61 3.19 -22.70
C ALA A 451 -14.93 2.36 -23.80
N ALA A 452 -14.21 1.29 -23.46
CA ALA A 452 -13.45 0.44 -24.39
C ALA A 452 -13.85 -1.05 -24.28
N PRO A 453 -15.14 -1.38 -24.56
CA PRO A 453 -15.75 -2.66 -24.19
C PRO A 453 -15.11 -3.90 -24.85
N GLU A 454 -14.36 -3.71 -25.94
CA GLU A 454 -13.74 -4.77 -26.71
C GLU A 454 -12.28 -5.05 -26.30
N VAL A 455 -11.62 -4.21 -25.49
CA VAL A 455 -10.22 -4.40 -25.05
C VAL A 455 -10.01 -5.72 -24.31
N LYS A 456 -11.01 -6.18 -23.56
CA LYS A 456 -11.02 -7.49 -22.88
C LYS A 456 -10.76 -8.68 -23.80
N ARG A 457 -10.97 -8.55 -25.13
CA ARG A 457 -10.61 -9.58 -26.10
C ARG A 457 -9.10 -9.81 -26.15
N ALA A 458 -8.33 -8.72 -26.15
CA ALA A 458 -6.88 -8.74 -26.18
C ALA A 458 -6.26 -8.92 -24.78
N ASN A 459 -6.82 -8.30 -23.75
CA ASN A 459 -6.19 -8.20 -22.42
C ASN A 459 -6.87 -9.03 -21.31
N LEU A 460 -7.91 -9.79 -21.64
CA LEU A 460 -8.49 -10.83 -20.77
C LEU A 460 -8.88 -12.04 -21.62
N PRO A 461 -7.94 -12.64 -22.38
CA PRO A 461 -8.27 -13.68 -23.35
C PRO A 461 -8.92 -14.90 -22.68
N VAL A 462 -9.84 -15.56 -23.39
CA VAL A 462 -10.49 -16.79 -22.91
C VAL A 462 -9.52 -17.95 -22.71
N GLY A 463 -8.32 -17.88 -23.30
CA GLY A 463 -7.24 -18.83 -23.03
C GLY A 463 -6.69 -18.78 -21.61
N TRP A 464 -7.07 -17.78 -20.81
CA TRP A 464 -6.77 -17.72 -19.37
C TRP A 464 -7.84 -18.35 -18.49
N ALA A 465 -8.97 -18.79 -19.06
CA ALA A 465 -10.02 -19.45 -18.30
C ALA A 465 -9.47 -20.69 -17.58
N GLN A 466 -10.09 -21.05 -16.46
CA GLN A 466 -9.71 -22.22 -15.66
C GLN A 466 -9.64 -23.47 -16.57
N PRO A 467 -8.58 -24.30 -16.48
CA PRO A 467 -7.52 -24.31 -15.46
C PRO A 467 -6.17 -23.75 -15.94
N ALA A 468 -6.14 -22.67 -16.74
CA ALA A 468 -4.88 -22.13 -17.28
C ALA A 468 -3.88 -21.68 -16.19
N PHE A 469 -4.40 -21.15 -15.08
CA PHE A 469 -3.66 -20.82 -13.87
C PHE A 469 -4.26 -21.56 -12.67
N ASP A 470 -3.54 -21.63 -11.57
CA ASP A 470 -4.05 -22.24 -10.33
C ASP A 470 -4.86 -21.24 -9.50
N VAL A 471 -4.56 -19.94 -9.63
CA VAL A 471 -5.26 -18.85 -8.91
C VAL A 471 -5.41 -17.62 -9.81
N LEU A 472 -6.61 -17.05 -9.83
CA LEU A 472 -6.89 -15.76 -10.47
C LEU A 472 -6.81 -14.63 -9.45
N GLN A 473 -5.96 -13.64 -9.71
CA GLN A 473 -5.78 -12.47 -8.84
C GLN A 473 -6.40 -11.26 -9.54
N LEU A 474 -7.36 -10.64 -8.87
CA LEU A 474 -8.10 -9.49 -9.39
C LEU A 474 -7.66 -8.22 -8.68
N GLU A 475 -7.35 -7.19 -9.46
CA GLU A 475 -6.95 -5.88 -8.97
C GLU A 475 -7.85 -4.80 -9.56
N ASP A 476 -8.31 -3.88 -8.72
CA ASP A 476 -9.16 -2.74 -9.12
C ASP A 476 -8.81 -1.44 -8.39
N TYR A 477 -7.53 -1.26 -8.09
CA TYR A 477 -6.98 -0.15 -7.31
C TYR A 477 -7.60 1.23 -7.63
N ASP A 478 -7.66 1.66 -8.90
CA ASP A 478 -8.22 2.97 -9.28
C ASP A 478 -9.66 3.17 -8.75
N TRP A 479 -10.45 2.10 -8.71
CA TRP A 479 -11.81 2.13 -8.19
C TRP A 479 -11.86 1.94 -6.67
N ALA A 480 -11.01 1.09 -6.11
CA ALA A 480 -10.91 0.91 -4.66
C ALA A 480 -10.52 2.21 -3.95
N ALA A 481 -9.52 2.93 -4.47
CA ALA A 481 -9.02 4.19 -3.92
C ALA A 481 -10.06 5.32 -3.94
N THR A 482 -10.94 5.31 -4.94
CA THR A 482 -12.01 6.30 -5.11
C THR A 482 -13.34 5.86 -4.47
N GLY A 483 -13.40 4.65 -3.90
CA GLY A 483 -14.63 4.10 -3.32
C GLY A 483 -15.69 3.70 -4.34
N ASN A 484 -15.32 3.47 -5.60
CA ASN A 484 -16.24 3.07 -6.67
C ASN A 484 -16.57 1.55 -6.60
N VAL A 485 -17.33 1.20 -5.56
CA VAL A 485 -17.75 -0.18 -5.27
C VAL A 485 -18.53 -0.80 -6.45
N GLY A 486 -19.39 -0.01 -7.11
CA GLY A 486 -20.20 -0.49 -8.21
C GLY A 486 -19.38 -0.96 -9.42
N ALA A 487 -18.31 -0.23 -9.77
CA ALA A 487 -17.39 -0.65 -10.83
C ALA A 487 -16.67 -1.96 -10.47
N SER A 488 -16.16 -2.04 -9.23
CA SER A 488 -15.49 -3.23 -8.68
C SER A 488 -16.37 -4.47 -8.78
N VAL A 489 -17.62 -4.40 -8.28
CA VAL A 489 -18.57 -5.53 -8.29
C VAL A 489 -18.88 -6.00 -9.71
N ARG A 490 -19.18 -5.08 -10.63
CA ARG A 490 -19.49 -5.43 -12.03
C ARG A 490 -18.30 -6.06 -12.73
N ALA A 491 -17.10 -5.54 -12.51
CA ALA A 491 -15.89 -6.00 -13.15
C ALA A 491 -15.48 -7.39 -12.65
N VAL A 492 -15.57 -7.64 -11.35
CA VAL A 492 -15.32 -8.98 -10.79
C VAL A 492 -16.30 -9.99 -11.37
N ALA A 493 -17.61 -9.70 -11.35
CA ALA A 493 -18.62 -10.59 -11.92
C ALA A 493 -18.37 -10.88 -13.42
N ALA A 494 -17.92 -9.87 -14.18
CA ALA A 494 -17.57 -10.03 -15.59
C ALA A 494 -16.31 -10.89 -15.79
N ALA A 495 -15.29 -10.75 -14.94
CA ALA A 495 -14.09 -11.58 -14.97
C ALA A 495 -14.41 -13.04 -14.59
N GLU A 496 -15.22 -13.26 -13.56
CA GLU A 496 -15.71 -14.57 -13.13
C GLU A 496 -16.49 -15.27 -14.24
N ALA A 497 -17.48 -14.59 -14.83
CA ALA A 497 -18.26 -15.13 -15.94
C ALA A 497 -17.41 -15.47 -17.16
N ARG A 498 -16.30 -14.76 -17.37
CA ARG A 498 -15.42 -14.92 -18.53
C ARG A 498 -14.36 -16.01 -18.34
N LEU A 499 -13.81 -16.15 -17.14
CA LEU A 499 -12.67 -17.02 -16.87
C LEU A 499 -13.01 -18.25 -16.01
N GLY A 500 -14.14 -18.24 -15.30
CA GLY A 500 -14.70 -19.42 -14.63
C GLY A 500 -14.00 -19.87 -13.34
N TYR A 501 -13.08 -19.08 -12.77
CA TYR A 501 -12.42 -19.44 -11.51
C TYR A 501 -13.40 -19.34 -10.33
N PRO A 502 -13.53 -20.39 -9.50
CA PRO A 502 -14.34 -20.33 -8.30
C PRO A 502 -13.72 -19.38 -7.27
N VAL A 503 -14.52 -18.87 -6.34
CA VAL A 503 -14.09 -17.79 -5.42
C VAL A 503 -12.92 -18.20 -4.53
N GLU A 504 -12.86 -19.48 -4.14
CA GLU A 504 -11.77 -20.09 -3.37
C GLU A 504 -10.46 -20.29 -4.16
N GLU A 505 -10.49 -20.08 -5.48
CA GLU A 505 -9.30 -20.02 -6.36
C GLU A 505 -9.03 -18.58 -6.82
N GLN A 506 -9.63 -17.58 -6.16
CA GLN A 506 -9.37 -16.18 -6.42
C GLN A 506 -8.62 -15.51 -5.27
N GLN A 507 -7.83 -14.50 -5.60
CA GLN A 507 -7.29 -13.55 -4.63
C GLN A 507 -7.56 -12.11 -5.10
N TYR A 508 -7.45 -11.15 -4.19
CA TYR A 508 -7.80 -9.76 -4.46
C TYR A 508 -6.74 -8.78 -3.98
N PHE A 509 -6.47 -7.75 -4.80
CA PHE A 509 -5.52 -6.68 -4.55
C PHE A 509 -6.31 -5.39 -4.35
N ALA A 510 -6.30 -4.85 -3.14
CA ALA A 510 -7.10 -3.66 -2.81
C ALA A 510 -6.48 -2.34 -3.29
N GLY A 511 -5.19 -2.33 -3.61
CA GLY A 511 -4.45 -1.14 -4.07
C GLY A 511 -3.81 -0.31 -2.95
N PHE A 512 -3.15 0.79 -3.33
CA PHE A 512 -2.22 1.61 -2.53
C PHE A 512 -2.60 3.09 -2.53
N VAL A 513 -1.92 3.95 -1.77
CA VAL A 513 -2.05 5.41 -1.97
C VAL A 513 -0.85 5.93 -2.75
N LEU A 514 -1.05 6.37 -3.99
CA LEU A 514 0.06 6.83 -4.84
C LEU A 514 0.82 7.99 -4.20
N ARG A 515 0.12 9.05 -3.77
CA ARG A 515 0.74 10.28 -3.27
C ARG A 515 0.45 10.51 -1.78
N PRO A 516 1.42 10.97 -0.97
CA PRO A 516 1.23 11.14 0.47
C PRO A 516 0.05 12.04 0.86
N GLU A 517 -0.23 13.07 0.06
CA GLU A 517 -1.36 13.98 0.28
C GLU A 517 -2.74 13.30 0.16
N ASP A 518 -2.82 12.17 -0.54
CA ASP A 518 -4.06 11.44 -0.80
C ASP A 518 -4.34 10.36 0.27
N ARG A 519 -3.66 10.37 1.42
CA ARG A 519 -3.74 9.33 2.46
C ARG A 519 -5.15 9.01 2.97
N GLY A 520 -6.13 9.89 2.76
CA GLY A 520 -7.54 9.62 3.04
C GLY A 520 -8.16 8.47 2.22
N GLN A 521 -7.52 8.09 1.09
CA GLN A 521 -7.94 6.96 0.25
C GLN A 521 -7.83 5.60 0.96
N TRP A 522 -6.99 5.47 1.99
CA TRP A 522 -6.83 4.22 2.73
C TRP A 522 -8.15 3.68 3.28
N SER A 523 -9.06 4.56 3.72
CA SER A 523 -10.39 4.15 4.19
C SER A 523 -11.17 3.35 3.13
N ALA A 524 -11.12 3.79 1.87
CA ALA A 524 -11.82 3.14 0.77
C ALA A 524 -11.14 1.83 0.32
N ILE A 525 -9.80 1.84 0.29
CA ILE A 525 -8.95 0.68 -0.02
C ILE A 525 -9.17 -0.44 1.01
N VAL A 526 -9.10 -0.12 2.30
CA VAL A 526 -9.31 -1.08 3.39
C VAL A 526 -10.75 -1.63 3.35
N ALA A 527 -11.75 -0.78 3.08
CA ALA A 527 -13.11 -1.25 2.90
C ALA A 527 -13.24 -2.21 1.69
N ALA A 528 -12.45 -2.01 0.63
CA ALA A 528 -12.41 -2.92 -0.51
C ALA A 528 -11.79 -4.28 -0.13
N ALA A 529 -10.69 -4.27 0.63
CA ALA A 529 -10.09 -5.47 1.19
C ALA A 529 -11.08 -6.27 2.06
N GLN A 530 -11.83 -5.60 2.94
CA GLN A 530 -12.86 -6.23 3.78
C GLN A 530 -13.98 -6.85 2.93
N ARG A 531 -14.47 -6.15 1.89
CA ARG A 531 -15.50 -6.70 0.98
C ARG A 531 -15.01 -7.96 0.26
N ALA A 532 -13.76 -7.98 -0.18
CA ALA A 532 -13.18 -9.16 -0.80
C ALA A 532 -13.06 -10.34 0.18
N ARG A 533 -12.65 -10.10 1.43
CA ARG A 533 -12.66 -11.13 2.49
C ARG A 533 -14.08 -11.67 2.72
N ALA A 534 -15.08 -10.80 2.81
CA ALA A 534 -16.48 -11.19 2.99
C ALA A 534 -17.03 -12.01 1.81
N ARG A 535 -16.46 -11.86 0.60
CA ARG A 535 -16.78 -12.68 -0.56
C ARG A 535 -16.22 -14.12 -0.43
N GLY A 536 -15.22 -14.34 0.41
CA GLY A 536 -14.60 -15.65 0.63
C GLY A 536 -13.46 -15.99 -0.32
N VAL A 537 -12.77 -14.96 -0.86
CA VAL A 537 -11.57 -15.18 -1.70
C VAL A 537 -10.45 -15.84 -0.89
N ALA A 538 -9.58 -16.59 -1.56
CA ALA A 538 -8.47 -17.34 -0.95
C ALA A 538 -7.43 -16.46 -0.25
N GLY A 539 -7.33 -15.18 -0.62
CA GLY A 539 -6.39 -14.23 -0.06
C GLY A 539 -6.68 -12.81 -0.50
N VAL A 540 -6.39 -11.86 0.38
CA VAL A 540 -6.54 -10.42 0.13
C VAL A 540 -5.23 -9.74 0.46
N PHE A 541 -4.72 -8.94 -0.47
CA PHE A 541 -3.44 -8.27 -0.34
C PHE A 541 -3.62 -6.75 -0.41
N LEU A 542 -2.93 -6.06 0.50
CA LEU A 542 -2.70 -4.63 0.35
C LEU A 542 -1.48 -4.44 -0.54
N TRP A 543 -1.67 -3.73 -1.64
CA TRP A 543 -0.56 -3.19 -2.42
C TRP A 543 -0.35 -1.76 -1.91
N ALA A 544 0.83 -1.27 -1.58
CA ALA A 544 2.05 -2.01 -1.27
C ALA A 544 2.65 -1.52 0.07
N LEU A 545 3.53 -2.36 0.62
CA LEU A 545 4.22 -2.14 1.88
C LEU A 545 4.85 -0.74 1.98
N PRO A 546 5.58 -0.20 0.97
CA PRO A 546 6.17 1.13 1.09
C PRO A 546 5.16 2.24 1.42
N GLN A 547 3.96 2.19 0.85
CA GLN A 547 2.91 3.17 1.14
C GLN A 547 2.25 2.92 2.50
N VAL A 548 2.11 1.67 2.93
CA VAL A 548 1.70 1.31 4.31
C VAL A 548 2.67 1.91 5.32
N LEU A 549 3.98 1.76 5.10
CA LEU A 549 5.02 2.32 5.96
C LEU A 549 4.97 3.85 5.96
N ARG A 550 4.98 4.47 4.78
CA ARG A 550 4.96 5.92 4.60
C ARG A 550 3.76 6.59 5.27
N ASP A 551 2.57 6.03 5.09
CA ASP A 551 1.32 6.63 5.53
C ASP A 551 0.90 6.18 6.93
N GLY A 552 1.65 5.27 7.55
CA GLY A 552 1.40 4.82 8.91
C GLY A 552 0.17 3.93 9.06
N LEU A 553 -0.20 3.18 8.03
CA LEU A 553 -1.39 2.33 8.08
C LEU A 553 -1.17 1.14 9.03
N ILE A 554 -2.04 1.05 10.03
CA ILE A 554 -2.21 -0.14 10.87
C ILE A 554 -3.61 -0.70 10.68
N TRP A 555 -3.72 -2.03 10.70
CA TRP A 555 -4.97 -2.78 10.57
C TRP A 555 -5.12 -3.73 11.76
N PHE A 556 -6.36 -3.88 12.23
CA PHE A 556 -6.75 -4.84 13.26
C PHE A 556 -7.93 -5.63 12.74
N ASP A 557 -7.82 -6.97 12.80
CA ASP A 557 -9.02 -7.80 12.71
C ASP A 557 -9.88 -7.47 13.93
N GLU A 558 -11.13 -7.06 13.68
CA GLU A 558 -12.08 -6.85 14.77
C GLU A 558 -12.31 -8.24 15.40
N GLU A 559 -11.88 -8.44 16.66
CA GLU A 559 -12.24 -9.62 17.45
C GLU A 559 -13.75 -9.82 17.35
N ASP A 560 -14.22 -11.08 17.25
CA ASP A 560 -15.65 -11.43 17.17
C ASP A 560 -16.44 -10.46 18.04
N GLY A 561 -17.11 -9.52 17.37
CA GLY A 561 -17.54 -8.30 18.03
C GLY A 561 -18.36 -8.68 19.24
N VAL A 562 -18.06 -8.07 20.39
CA VAL A 562 -19.18 -7.74 21.25
C VAL A 562 -20.13 -7.00 20.32
N GLU A 563 -21.28 -7.60 19.99
CA GLU A 563 -22.30 -6.96 19.16
C GLU A 563 -22.63 -5.63 19.84
N ALA A 564 -21.95 -4.56 19.40
CA ALA A 564 -21.97 -3.26 20.05
C ALA A 564 -23.32 -2.57 19.85
N PHE A 565 -24.21 -3.21 19.08
CA PHE A 565 -25.56 -2.77 18.76
C PHE A 565 -26.46 -3.98 18.53
N ASP A 566 -27.47 -4.14 19.36
CA ASP A 566 -28.57 -5.08 19.10
C ASP A 566 -29.60 -4.35 18.22
N ASP A 567 -29.94 -4.87 17.03
CA ASP A 567 -30.86 -4.21 16.09
C ASP A 567 -32.35 -4.34 16.49
N VAL A 568 -32.63 -3.99 17.74
CA VAL A 568 -33.96 -4.02 18.38
C VAL A 568 -34.35 -2.62 18.80
N ARG A 569 -35.67 -2.33 18.78
CA ARG A 569 -36.19 -1.07 19.28
C ARG A 569 -36.32 -1.09 20.80
N PHE A 570 -36.20 0.08 21.42
CA PHE A 570 -36.57 0.28 22.81
C PHE A 570 -37.99 -0.24 23.04
N PRO A 571 -38.22 -1.10 24.05
CA PRO A 571 -39.37 -2.01 24.05
C PRO A 571 -40.63 -1.38 24.64
N LEU A 572 -40.52 -0.16 25.19
CA LEU A 572 -41.61 0.53 25.85
C LEU A 572 -41.98 1.80 25.09
N ALA A 573 -43.26 2.14 25.10
CA ALA A 573 -43.69 3.48 24.71
C ALA A 573 -43.01 4.52 25.61
N LEU A 574 -42.49 5.58 24.99
CA LEU A 574 -41.92 6.71 25.70
C LEU A 574 -42.99 7.38 26.56
N GLY A 575 -42.65 7.67 27.82
CA GLY A 575 -43.60 8.31 28.73
C GLY A 575 -43.95 9.72 28.27
N ALA A 576 -45.10 10.24 28.69
CA ALA A 576 -45.57 11.59 28.30
C ALA A 576 -44.63 12.73 28.72
N GLN A 577 -43.66 12.48 29.62
CA GLN A 577 -42.65 13.47 30.02
C GLN A 577 -41.23 13.08 29.59
N ALA A 578 -41.07 12.17 28.61
CA ALA A 578 -39.75 11.85 28.05
C ALA A 578 -39.02 13.12 27.60
N GLU A 579 -37.75 13.23 27.97
CA GLU A 579 -36.93 14.41 27.73
C GLU A 579 -35.93 14.13 26.61
N VAL A 580 -35.74 15.12 25.72
CA VAL A 580 -34.78 15.08 24.61
C VAL A 580 -33.89 16.32 24.71
N ILE A 581 -32.58 16.09 24.86
CA ILE A 581 -31.60 17.13 25.17
C ILE A 581 -30.47 17.09 24.14
N PRO A 582 -30.50 17.94 23.09
CA PRO A 582 -29.38 18.11 22.18
C PRO A 582 -28.22 18.85 22.86
N GLU A 583 -27.01 18.28 22.83
CA GLU A 583 -25.79 18.86 23.41
C GLU A 583 -24.79 19.28 22.31
N THR A 584 -24.19 20.46 22.44
CA THR A 584 -23.03 20.89 21.63
C THR A 584 -21.80 21.08 22.50
N GLN A 585 -20.61 20.93 21.90
CA GLN A 585 -19.35 21.25 22.57
C GLN A 585 -18.74 22.50 21.92
N THR A 586 -18.83 23.65 22.60
CA THR A 586 -18.23 24.91 22.16
C THR A 586 -17.35 25.47 23.25
N THR A 587 -16.08 25.73 22.95
CA THR A 587 -15.18 26.49 23.83
C THR A 587 -15.37 27.98 23.55
N ILE A 588 -15.49 28.79 24.61
CA ILE A 588 -15.64 30.25 24.49
C ILE A 588 -14.50 30.88 25.27
N ALA A 589 -13.68 31.67 24.59
CA ALA A 589 -12.60 32.45 25.19
C ALA A 589 -12.94 33.94 25.08
N ALA A 590 -13.01 34.63 26.21
CA ALA A 590 -13.21 36.08 26.25
C ALA A 590 -11.84 36.79 26.35
N GLY A 591 -11.54 37.67 25.40
CA GLY A 591 -10.36 38.53 25.45
C GLY A 591 -10.52 39.65 26.48
N ALA A 592 -9.39 40.23 26.91
CA ALA A 592 -9.37 41.30 27.93
C ALA A 592 -10.17 42.57 27.55
N GLY A 593 -10.49 42.75 26.26
CA GLY A 593 -11.37 43.82 25.75
C GLY A 593 -12.85 43.45 25.64
N GLY A 594 -13.28 42.29 26.13
CA GLY A 594 -14.67 41.81 26.08
C GLY A 594 -15.11 41.13 24.79
N ALA A 595 -14.21 40.97 23.80
CA ALA A 595 -14.50 40.22 22.58
C ALA A 595 -14.42 38.70 22.82
N GLU A 596 -15.36 37.94 22.25
CA GLU A 596 -15.40 36.47 22.35
C GLU A 596 -14.83 35.79 21.10
N VAL A 597 -14.02 34.76 21.30
CA VAL A 597 -13.62 33.78 20.29
C VAL A 597 -14.28 32.45 20.65
N ARG A 598 -14.89 31.79 19.66
CA ARG A 598 -15.63 30.52 19.85
C ARG A 598 -14.99 29.42 19.02
N GLY A 599 -14.64 28.31 19.67
CA GLY A 599 -14.14 27.09 19.04
C GLY A 599 -15.22 26.00 19.06
N ILE A 600 -15.62 25.50 17.90
CA ILE A 600 -16.59 24.41 17.79
C ILE A 600 -15.84 23.08 17.93
N GLY A 601 -16.11 22.33 18.99
CA GLY A 601 -15.47 21.04 19.28
C GLY A 601 -16.17 19.84 18.63
N TRP A 602 -17.48 19.92 18.39
CA TRP A 602 -18.25 18.89 17.68
C TRP A 602 -18.93 19.48 16.44
N ALA A 603 -18.81 18.77 15.31
CA ALA A 603 -19.47 19.15 14.06
C ALA A 603 -21.00 18.97 14.11
N GLU A 604 -21.50 18.07 14.95
CA GLU A 604 -22.92 17.78 15.11
C GLU A 604 -23.33 17.70 16.59
N PRO A 605 -24.51 18.24 16.99
CA PRO A 605 -25.02 18.10 18.35
C PRO A 605 -25.34 16.64 18.69
N ARG A 606 -24.85 16.13 19.81
CA ARG A 606 -25.17 14.77 20.29
C ARG A 606 -26.39 14.82 21.21
N THR A 607 -27.36 13.93 21.01
CA THR A 607 -28.60 13.95 21.79
C THR A 607 -28.52 13.03 23.01
N ARG A 608 -28.98 13.52 24.15
CA ARG A 608 -29.31 12.70 25.33
C ARG A 608 -30.81 12.59 25.46
N TYR A 609 -31.24 11.45 25.98
CA TYR A 609 -32.64 11.17 26.24
C TYR A 609 -32.81 10.77 27.70
N ASP A 610 -33.90 11.19 28.33
CA ASP A 610 -34.43 10.48 29.49
C ASP A 610 -35.79 9.93 29.12
N VAL A 611 -35.86 8.61 28.97
CA VAL A 611 -37.06 7.92 28.50
C VAL A 611 -38.02 7.51 29.62
N ALA A 612 -37.73 7.87 30.88
CA ALA A 612 -38.58 7.54 32.03
C ALA A 612 -38.69 8.64 33.08
N PRO A 613 -39.87 9.25 33.21
CA PRO A 613 -40.16 10.06 34.40
C PRO A 613 -41.51 9.75 35.06
N GLY A 614 -41.93 8.48 35.18
CA GLY A 614 -43.24 8.18 35.81
C GLY A 614 -43.51 6.74 36.24
N VAL A 615 -44.64 6.55 36.94
CA VAL A 615 -45.13 5.25 37.43
C VAL A 615 -45.39 4.30 36.26
N ARG A 616 -44.72 3.14 36.27
CA ARG A 616 -44.83 2.07 35.27
C ARG A 616 -45.55 0.87 35.88
N SER A 617 -46.16 0.05 35.01
CA SER A 617 -46.67 -1.25 35.45
C SER A 617 -45.51 -2.14 35.91
N GLN A 618 -45.78 -3.11 36.78
CA GLN A 618 -44.75 -4.08 37.19
C GLN A 618 -44.22 -4.90 35.99
N GLU A 619 -45.06 -5.08 34.96
CA GLU A 619 -44.71 -5.77 33.71
C GLU A 619 -43.74 -4.94 32.86
N ASP A 620 -44.00 -3.63 32.69
CA ASP A 620 -43.10 -2.71 31.96
C ASP A 620 -41.72 -2.65 32.60
N VAL A 621 -41.66 -2.61 33.94
CA VAL A 621 -40.38 -2.62 34.68
C VAL A 621 -39.64 -3.94 34.51
N ALA A 622 -40.36 -5.06 34.44
CA ALA A 622 -39.74 -6.36 34.16
C ALA A 622 -39.16 -6.41 32.73
N VAL A 623 -39.89 -5.87 31.74
CA VAL A 623 -39.42 -5.72 30.35
C VAL A 623 -38.17 -4.83 30.29
N LEU A 624 -38.17 -3.68 30.98
CA LEU A 624 -37.03 -2.78 31.02
C LEU A 624 -35.79 -3.42 31.67
N LEU A 625 -35.95 -4.11 32.80
CA LEU A 625 -34.85 -4.83 33.46
C LEU A 625 -34.28 -5.94 32.57
N ALA A 626 -35.14 -6.70 31.89
CA ALA A 626 -34.71 -7.73 30.93
C ALA A 626 -33.95 -7.09 29.76
N PHE A 627 -34.46 -5.96 29.24
CA PHE A 627 -33.84 -5.22 28.15
C PHE A 627 -32.47 -4.65 28.53
N PHE A 628 -32.33 -4.09 29.73
CA PHE A 628 -31.06 -3.59 30.26
C PHE A 628 -30.01 -4.69 30.42
N ARG A 629 -30.41 -5.85 30.98
CA ARG A 629 -29.50 -6.99 31.18
C ARG A 629 -29.03 -7.59 29.86
N ALA A 630 -29.93 -7.73 28.88
CA ALA A 630 -29.58 -8.26 27.57
C ALA A 630 -28.62 -7.33 26.80
N ARG A 631 -28.62 -6.02 27.08
CA ARG A 631 -27.69 -5.02 26.54
C ARG A 631 -26.38 -4.87 27.33
N LEU A 632 -26.26 -5.53 28.48
CA LEU A 632 -25.14 -5.38 29.41
C LEU A 632 -24.89 -3.90 29.77
N GLY A 633 -25.96 -3.16 30.07
CA GLY A 633 -25.89 -1.73 30.36
C GLY A 633 -25.45 -0.90 29.15
N PRO A 634 -24.38 -0.09 29.24
CA PRO A 634 -23.93 0.76 28.14
C PRO A 634 -23.18 0.00 27.03
N ALA A 635 -22.88 -1.28 27.22
CA ALA A 635 -22.01 -2.04 26.31
C ALA A 635 -22.62 -2.28 24.92
N ARG A 636 -23.97 -2.39 24.83
CA ARG A 636 -24.67 -2.60 23.55
C ARG A 636 -25.72 -1.51 23.29
N GLY A 637 -25.64 -0.90 22.12
CA GLY A 637 -26.63 0.04 21.63
C GLY A 637 -27.90 -0.64 21.11
N PHE A 638 -28.92 0.17 20.84
CA PHE A 638 -30.21 -0.24 20.30
C PHE A 638 -30.92 0.95 19.64
N ARG A 639 -32.03 0.69 18.95
CA ARG A 639 -32.81 1.73 18.26
C ARG A 639 -33.76 2.46 19.22
N LEU A 640 -33.79 3.78 19.14
CA LEU A 640 -34.80 4.62 19.77
C LEU A 640 -35.49 5.47 18.71
N GLN A 641 -36.82 5.39 18.62
CA GLN A 641 -37.57 6.34 17.81
C GLN A 641 -37.66 7.67 18.57
N ASP A 642 -37.05 8.72 18.02
CA ASP A 642 -37.11 10.05 18.62
C ASP A 642 -38.55 10.61 18.50
N PRO A 643 -39.18 11.03 19.61
CA PRO A 643 -40.57 11.49 19.58
C PRO A 643 -40.76 12.81 18.82
N PHE A 644 -39.69 13.60 18.64
CA PHE A 644 -39.72 14.90 17.98
C PHE A 644 -39.06 14.88 16.60
N ASP A 645 -38.18 13.92 16.33
CA ASP A 645 -37.31 13.95 15.16
C ASP A 645 -37.02 12.56 14.56
N HIS A 646 -38.03 11.94 13.92
CA HIS A 646 -37.94 10.56 13.40
C HIS A 646 -38.29 10.37 11.91
N ALA A 647 -38.56 11.44 11.16
CA ALA A 647 -38.86 11.36 9.73
C ALA A 647 -38.38 12.59 8.97
N THR A 648 -38.14 12.46 7.68
CA THR A 648 -37.81 13.60 6.79
C THR A 648 -39.02 14.50 6.51
N GLY A 649 -40.22 13.96 6.62
CA GLY A 649 -41.49 14.66 6.44
C GLY A 649 -42.66 13.82 6.98
N ASP A 650 -43.82 14.45 7.13
CA ASP A 650 -45.07 13.77 7.49
C ASP A 650 -46.21 14.21 6.54
N PRO A 651 -46.63 13.38 5.57
CA PRO A 651 -46.09 12.05 5.24
C PRO A 651 -44.72 12.13 4.53
N VAL A 652 -43.98 11.02 4.56
CA VAL A 652 -42.69 10.88 3.86
C VAL A 652 -42.86 10.91 2.33
N GLY A 653 -42.14 11.83 1.67
CA GLY A 653 -42.12 12.02 0.23
C GLY A 653 -40.75 11.72 -0.41
N PRO A 654 -40.69 11.33 -1.70
CA PRO A 654 -39.42 10.97 -2.37
C PRO A 654 -38.50 12.17 -2.66
N LEU A 655 -38.96 13.39 -2.35
CA LEU A 655 -38.25 14.65 -2.59
C LEU A 655 -37.89 15.39 -1.28
N ASP A 656 -38.13 14.78 -0.11
CA ASP A 656 -38.04 15.46 1.18
C ASP A 656 -36.63 16.04 1.44
N VAL A 657 -35.58 15.29 1.10
CA VAL A 657 -34.21 15.70 1.35
C VAL A 657 -33.30 15.40 0.14
N ALA A 658 -32.46 16.37 -0.22
CA ALA A 658 -31.44 16.18 -1.24
C ALA A 658 -30.26 15.36 -0.69
N LEU A 659 -29.98 14.21 -1.32
CA LEU A 659 -28.85 13.34 -0.99
C LEU A 659 -27.59 13.72 -1.76
N GLY A 660 -27.72 14.09 -3.03
CA GLY A 660 -26.58 14.43 -3.89
C GLY A 660 -26.97 14.76 -5.32
N VAL A 661 -25.96 14.87 -6.19
CA VAL A 661 -26.12 15.11 -7.62
C VAL A 661 -25.30 14.05 -8.36
N GLY A 662 -25.86 13.51 -9.43
CA GLY A 662 -25.18 12.57 -10.31
C GLY A 662 -23.97 13.19 -11.00
N ASP A 663 -22.94 12.37 -11.15
CA ASP A 663 -21.70 12.63 -11.88
C ASP A 663 -21.51 11.64 -13.05
N GLY A 664 -22.46 10.71 -13.24
CA GLY A 664 -22.37 9.61 -14.22
C GLY A 664 -21.66 8.35 -13.72
N ALA A 665 -21.12 8.34 -12.49
CA ALA A 665 -20.37 7.21 -11.93
C ALA A 665 -20.88 6.75 -10.55
N THR A 666 -21.23 7.70 -9.66
CA THR A 666 -21.66 7.45 -8.29
C THR A 666 -23.06 6.83 -8.25
N THR A 667 -23.18 5.66 -7.59
CA THR A 667 -24.44 4.91 -7.42
C THR A 667 -24.91 4.85 -5.98
N ARG A 668 -24.05 5.20 -5.02
CA ARG A 668 -24.29 5.01 -3.59
C ARG A 668 -24.38 6.35 -2.88
N PHE A 669 -25.51 6.61 -2.23
CA PHE A 669 -25.80 7.89 -1.58
C PHE A 669 -26.16 7.66 -0.10
N PRO A 670 -25.51 8.37 0.86
CA PRO A 670 -25.85 8.24 2.27
C PRO A 670 -27.22 8.87 2.54
N LEU A 671 -28.04 8.22 3.37
CA LEU A 671 -29.23 8.87 3.93
C LEU A 671 -28.81 9.93 4.93
N VAL A 672 -29.32 11.15 4.72
CA VAL A 672 -28.99 12.30 5.55
C VAL A 672 -30.24 13.09 5.91
N LYS A 673 -30.23 13.74 7.06
CA LYS A 673 -31.22 14.77 7.40
C LYS A 673 -30.53 16.14 7.45
N ARG A 674 -31.23 17.19 7.02
CA ARG A 674 -30.66 18.55 6.95
C ARG A 674 -31.38 19.48 7.91
N TYR A 675 -30.62 20.19 8.75
CA TYR A 675 -31.09 21.26 9.64
C TYR A 675 -30.42 22.56 9.22
N GLY A 676 -31.00 23.24 8.22
CA GLY A 676 -30.34 24.34 7.54
C GLY A 676 -29.06 23.87 6.84
N ALA A 677 -27.91 24.47 7.18
CA ALA A 677 -26.61 24.08 6.63
C ALA A 677 -26.02 22.81 7.26
N MET A 678 -26.50 22.40 8.43
CA MET A 678 -26.01 21.19 9.10
C MET A 678 -26.60 19.95 8.45
N VAL A 679 -25.74 18.98 8.12
CA VAL A 679 -26.12 17.67 7.59
C VAL A 679 -25.87 16.64 8.68
N ARG A 680 -26.87 15.80 8.98
CA ARG A 680 -26.79 14.69 9.93
C ARG A 680 -26.86 13.37 9.18
N ARG A 681 -25.94 12.47 9.47
CA ARG A 681 -25.96 11.10 8.93
C ARG A 681 -27.06 10.27 9.60
N ILE A 682 -27.85 9.53 8.79
CA ILE A 682 -28.92 8.66 9.27
C ILE A 682 -28.61 7.19 8.95
N THR A 683 -28.22 6.43 9.96
CA THR A 683 -27.72 5.04 9.80
C THR A 683 -28.76 3.95 10.07
N ARG A 684 -29.92 4.32 10.62
CA ARG A 684 -31.00 3.39 11.01
C ARG A 684 -32.34 3.80 10.38
N PRO A 685 -32.48 3.76 9.04
CA PRO A 685 -33.78 4.00 8.41
C PRO A 685 -34.79 2.94 8.85
N VAL A 686 -36.07 3.33 8.90
CA VAL A 686 -37.18 2.40 9.14
C VAL A 686 -37.39 1.59 7.86
N ALA A 687 -37.35 0.27 7.99
CA ALA A 687 -37.53 -0.64 6.87
C ALA A 687 -38.85 -0.35 6.14
N GLY A 688 -38.81 -0.29 4.81
CA GLY A 688 -39.97 0.00 3.96
C GLY A 688 -40.42 1.46 3.92
N SER A 689 -39.78 2.38 4.65
CA SER A 689 -40.14 3.81 4.61
C SER A 689 -39.39 4.63 3.57
N VAL A 690 -38.28 4.12 3.04
CA VAL A 690 -37.39 4.87 2.14
C VAL A 690 -38.03 5.01 0.77
N ARG A 691 -38.12 6.25 0.28
CA ARG A 691 -38.62 6.60 -1.06
C ARG A 691 -37.56 7.47 -1.73
N VAL A 692 -37.15 7.10 -2.94
CA VAL A 692 -36.03 7.76 -3.64
C VAL A 692 -36.52 8.35 -4.95
N SER A 693 -36.02 9.54 -5.29
CA SER A 693 -36.18 10.15 -6.61
C SER A 693 -34.84 10.45 -7.27
N VAL A 694 -34.81 10.27 -8.59
CA VAL A 694 -33.69 10.62 -9.46
C VAL A 694 -34.21 11.55 -10.54
N GLY A 695 -33.64 12.75 -10.65
CA GLY A 695 -34.11 13.78 -11.57
C GLY A 695 -35.54 14.27 -11.27
N GLY A 696 -35.99 14.16 -10.01
CA GLY A 696 -37.34 14.53 -9.59
C GLY A 696 -38.40 13.44 -9.78
N VAL A 697 -38.04 12.27 -10.34
CA VAL A 697 -38.97 11.16 -10.58
C VAL A 697 -38.70 10.05 -9.56
N GLU A 698 -39.75 9.59 -8.87
CA GLU A 698 -39.65 8.47 -7.92
C GLU A 698 -39.29 7.16 -8.64
N THR A 699 -38.38 6.38 -8.06
CA THR A 699 -37.89 5.12 -8.64
C THR A 699 -37.92 3.99 -7.61
N GLN A 700 -38.06 2.75 -8.11
CA GLN A 700 -37.89 1.52 -7.35
C GLN A 700 -36.55 0.82 -7.63
N GLY A 701 -35.75 1.37 -8.55
CA GLY A 701 -34.44 0.82 -8.96
C GLY A 701 -33.34 1.15 -7.96
N PHE A 702 -33.55 0.79 -6.70
CA PHE A 702 -32.58 0.96 -5.62
C PHE A 702 -32.73 -0.10 -4.54
N THR A 703 -31.66 -0.30 -3.79
CA THR A 703 -31.65 -1.08 -2.54
C THR A 703 -31.19 -0.20 -1.38
N VAL A 704 -31.66 -0.52 -0.16
CA VAL A 704 -31.18 0.13 1.06
C VAL A 704 -30.16 -0.79 1.72
N GLU A 705 -28.92 -0.33 1.81
CA GLU A 705 -27.84 -1.06 2.45
C GLU A 705 -27.80 -0.80 3.98
N PRO A 706 -27.23 -1.73 4.76
CA PRO A 706 -26.87 -1.48 6.16
C PRO A 706 -26.12 -0.17 6.35
N GLY A 707 -26.32 0.47 7.50
CA GLY A 707 -25.77 1.80 7.77
C GLY A 707 -26.50 2.93 7.04
N GLY A 708 -27.64 2.66 6.38
CA GLY A 708 -28.52 3.69 5.84
C GLY A 708 -27.97 4.35 4.57
N PHE A 709 -27.60 3.55 3.58
CA PHE A 709 -27.24 4.02 2.24
C PHE A 709 -28.30 3.58 1.23
N VAL A 710 -28.51 4.41 0.21
CA VAL A 710 -29.27 4.06 -0.99
C VAL A 710 -28.26 3.68 -2.07
N LEU A 711 -28.35 2.45 -2.56
CA LEU A 711 -27.60 1.99 -3.73
C LEU A 711 -28.56 1.95 -4.94
N LEU A 712 -28.34 2.84 -5.90
CA LEU A 712 -29.09 2.89 -7.15
C LEU A 712 -28.56 1.84 -8.13
N ASP A 713 -29.45 1.21 -8.90
CA ASP A 713 -29.09 0.20 -9.91
C ASP A 713 -28.23 0.79 -11.05
N ALA A 714 -28.42 2.09 -11.34
CA ALA A 714 -27.68 2.83 -12.36
C ALA A 714 -27.21 4.20 -11.82
N ALA A 715 -26.02 4.63 -12.25
CA ALA A 715 -25.48 5.92 -11.88
C ALA A 715 -26.32 7.06 -12.51
N PRO A 716 -26.79 8.05 -11.72
CA PRO A 716 -27.48 9.20 -12.28
C PRO A 716 -26.52 10.02 -13.15
N GLY A 717 -27.01 10.53 -14.28
CA GLY A 717 -26.21 11.34 -15.20
C GLY A 717 -25.69 12.65 -14.57
N PRO A 718 -24.68 13.30 -15.16
CA PRO A 718 -24.13 14.56 -14.66
C PRO A 718 -25.19 15.62 -14.44
N GLY A 719 -25.24 16.19 -13.23
CA GLY A 719 -26.19 17.25 -12.87
C GLY A 719 -27.59 16.76 -12.46
N VAL A 720 -27.85 15.45 -12.50
CA VAL A 720 -29.16 14.88 -12.14
C VAL A 720 -29.29 14.80 -10.61
N ALA A 721 -30.27 15.48 -10.02
CA ALA A 721 -30.47 15.48 -8.58
C ALA A 721 -30.95 14.12 -8.05
N VAL A 722 -30.43 13.71 -6.89
CA VAL A 722 -30.87 12.55 -6.12
C VAL A 722 -31.45 13.03 -4.79
N ALA A 723 -32.69 12.65 -4.51
CA ALA A 723 -33.37 12.97 -3.27
C ALA A 723 -34.07 11.74 -2.68
N ALA A 724 -34.35 11.79 -1.38
CA ALA A 724 -35.11 10.76 -0.72
C ALA A 724 -35.93 11.31 0.44
N GLY A 725 -36.95 10.56 0.84
CA GLY A 725 -37.59 10.69 2.15
C GLY A 725 -37.65 9.35 2.84
N PHE A 726 -37.64 9.36 4.17
CA PHE A 726 -37.62 8.16 5.01
C PHE A 726 -37.99 8.48 6.46
N GLY A 727 -38.52 7.46 7.15
CA GLY A 727 -38.53 7.41 8.60
C GLY A 727 -37.21 6.85 9.11
N PHE A 728 -36.80 7.19 10.33
CA PHE A 728 -35.58 6.68 10.95
C PHE A 728 -35.69 6.55 12.46
N ASP A 729 -34.85 5.67 13.02
CA ASP A 729 -34.59 5.55 14.44
C ASP A 729 -33.20 6.14 14.75
N VAL A 730 -32.97 6.55 16.00
CA VAL A 730 -31.69 7.05 16.50
C VAL A 730 -30.97 5.90 17.22
N PRO A 731 -29.70 5.60 16.88
CA PRO A 731 -28.91 4.63 17.62
C PRO A 731 -28.55 5.23 18.99
N VAL A 732 -28.93 4.55 20.07
CA VAL A 732 -28.65 4.98 21.45
C VAL A 732 -28.10 3.83 22.27
N ARG A 733 -27.52 4.13 23.44
CA ARG A 733 -27.22 3.14 24.49
C ARG A 733 -27.68 3.66 25.85
N PHE A 734 -27.75 2.79 26.85
CA PHE A 734 -27.87 3.24 28.24
C PHE A 734 -26.66 4.13 28.61
N ALA A 735 -26.92 5.19 29.38
CA ALA A 735 -25.87 6.11 29.80
C ALA A 735 -25.05 5.58 30.99
N GLU A 736 -25.64 4.70 31.83
CA GLU A 736 -25.05 4.20 33.08
C GLU A 736 -24.96 2.66 33.11
N ASP A 737 -23.98 2.13 33.87
CA ASP A 737 -23.80 0.70 34.17
C ASP A 737 -24.81 0.14 35.17
N ARG A 738 -25.77 0.96 35.62
CA ARG A 738 -26.79 0.59 36.59
C ARG A 738 -28.15 1.10 36.16
N LEU A 739 -29.18 0.34 36.49
CA LEU A 739 -30.58 0.74 36.33
C LEU A 739 -31.28 0.59 37.68
N GLN A 740 -31.72 1.71 38.25
CA GLN A 740 -32.43 1.72 39.53
C GLN A 740 -33.94 1.71 39.31
N VAL A 741 -34.62 0.72 39.91
CA VAL A 741 -36.08 0.62 39.92
C VAL A 741 -36.58 0.34 41.33
N ALA A 742 -37.69 0.94 41.73
CA ALA A 742 -38.30 0.79 43.05
C ALA A 742 -39.78 0.36 42.93
N ARG A 743 -40.32 -0.33 43.94
CA ARG A 743 -41.76 -0.59 44.03
C ARG A 743 -42.42 0.52 44.84
N THR A 744 -43.48 1.12 44.30
CA THR A 744 -44.17 2.26 44.96
C THR A 744 -45.49 1.83 45.61
N THR A 745 -46.24 0.87 45.05
CA THR A 745 -47.42 0.22 45.66
C THR A 745 -47.60 -1.23 45.15
N HIS A 746 -48.64 -1.96 45.60
CA HIS A 746 -48.94 -3.31 45.09
C HIS A 746 -49.42 -3.23 43.62
N GLY A 747 -48.55 -3.62 42.67
CA GLY A 747 -48.82 -3.59 41.23
C GLY A 747 -48.20 -2.42 40.46
N ALA A 748 -47.58 -1.45 41.15
CA ALA A 748 -46.90 -0.31 40.54
C ALA A 748 -45.42 -0.24 40.94
N ALA A 749 -44.57 0.04 39.96
CA ALA A 749 -43.14 0.26 40.15
C ALA A 749 -42.71 1.54 39.44
N GLU A 750 -41.61 2.13 39.89
CA GLU A 750 -41.09 3.39 39.38
C GLU A 750 -39.64 3.22 38.97
N ALA A 751 -39.32 3.70 37.76
CA ALA A 751 -37.98 3.98 37.30
C ALA A 751 -37.89 5.50 37.17
N VAL A 752 -37.20 6.15 38.12
CA VAL A 752 -37.19 7.62 38.25
C VAL A 752 -36.48 8.30 37.07
N SER A 753 -35.52 7.60 36.45
CA SER A 753 -34.78 8.06 35.29
C SER A 753 -34.25 6.86 34.51
N VAL A 754 -34.28 6.94 33.19
CA VAL A 754 -33.64 5.97 32.28
C VAL A 754 -32.85 6.78 31.25
N PRO A 755 -31.62 7.21 31.60
CA PRO A 755 -30.83 8.07 30.74
C PRO A 755 -30.21 7.26 29.60
N LEU A 756 -30.43 7.72 28.37
CA LEU A 756 -29.83 7.19 27.15
C LEU A 756 -28.98 8.26 26.47
N ILE A 757 -27.97 7.82 25.73
CA ILE A 757 -27.09 8.69 24.97
C ILE A 757 -27.01 8.20 23.52
N GLU A 758 -27.13 9.14 22.59
CA GLU A 758 -26.96 8.88 21.16
C GLU A 758 -25.54 8.39 20.87
N LEU A 759 -25.46 7.31 20.09
CA LEU A 759 -24.23 6.77 19.53
C LEU A 759 -23.91 7.47 18.20
N ARG A 760 -22.62 7.71 17.97
CA ARG A 760 -22.13 8.18 16.66
C ARG A 760 -21.59 6.99 15.89
N GLU A 761 -22.31 6.62 14.85
CA GLU A 761 -21.92 5.56 13.93
C GLU A 761 -21.22 6.22 12.72
N PRO A 762 -20.05 5.72 12.29
CA PRO A 762 -19.27 6.29 11.19
C PRO A 762 -19.93 6.17 9.82
#